data_AF-A0AA38US35-F1
#
_entry.id   AF-A0AA38US35-F1
#
_cell.length_a   1.000
_cell.length_b   1.000
_cell.length_c   1.000
_cell.angle_alpha   90.00
_cell.angle_beta   90.00
_cell.angle_gamma   90.00
#
_symmetry.space_group_name_H-M   'P 1'
#
loop_
_entity.id
_entity.type
_entity.pdbx_description
1 polymer ?
#
loop_
_entity_poly.entity_id
_entity_poly.type
_entity_poly.pdbx_seq_one_letter_code
_entity_poly.pdbx_strand_id
1 'polypeptide(L)'
;MKSLNLKKLNRKSSQDGASKKEQKASALAASAAANPPPPPPNSSKPLPNPTISLNNASNHTSQQPRSSSPASSQPSTPDRRHSGDASLSPPIVVVSPDNSTESAHRNQLLAERHASNLDGQGNATPPRNTTLNRLRAGPKDTIPIVGKPPRKQRSSRFVVTEKVEIERLPPFMEIPMNERPILFIKKLHQCRVLFDFNDASAELKGKQIKAQTLHEMLEYVTTQRGVITESIYPEVVNMFAVNLFRSIPPPVNPVGDAFDPEEDEPVLELAWPHLQIVYEFFLRFVESPDFNTNLAKRYIDQPFVLNLLELFDSEDPRERDFLKTTLHRIYGKFLNLRAFIRRSINNVFYHFVYETERHNGIAELLEILGSIINGFALPLKEEHKIFLTRALIPLHKVKSLSLYHPQLAYCVVQFLEKEPSLAEDVMLGLLKYWPKVNSPKEVMFLNEVEEVLDVTDPGEFQKIQVPLFQQLARCINSQHFQVAERALLYWNNEYVVNLMSDNLATILPIVFPALYTNSKSHWNRTIHGMVYNALKLFMEINPDLFDESMQQYKQRKIDEQQQAVHRYEAWQKMRQKALDNTGGKLPEGYVEIPYPLPPPPPSAEDIDILDLSMELNAASIDDVIGDLDEHGIERVPMADPGLDQAYPDVGTDLTASSPNQSPHVRRKSVLPVDPSVLHDLQAHRSLDEPRNGSH
;
A
#
# COMPACT_ATOMS: atom_id res chain seq x y z
N MET A 1 -63.74 -24.63 33.06
CA MET A 1 -63.87 -26.10 33.21
C MET A 1 -62.51 -26.68 33.62
N LYS A 2 -62.41 -28.01 33.81
CA LYS A 2 -61.21 -28.83 34.16
C LYS A 2 -59.82 -28.23 33.78
N SER A 3 -58.76 -28.32 34.59
CA SER A 3 -58.61 -28.82 35.98
C SER A 3 -57.22 -28.51 36.59
N LEU A 4 -57.19 -27.92 37.80
CA LEU A 4 -56.23 -27.99 38.94
C LEU A 4 -54.69 -28.06 38.68
N ASN A 5 -53.79 -27.19 39.19
CA ASN A 5 -53.49 -26.62 40.55
C ASN A 5 -52.64 -27.48 41.52
N LEU A 6 -51.37 -27.08 41.74
CA LEU A 6 -50.64 -26.75 43.02
C LEU A 6 -49.11 -26.75 42.74
N LYS A 7 -48.20 -25.84 43.15
CA LYS A 7 -47.99 -24.79 44.20
C LYS A 7 -47.27 -25.22 45.51
N LYS A 8 -46.25 -24.40 45.88
CA LYS A 8 -45.46 -24.26 47.15
C LYS A 8 -44.24 -25.20 47.29
N LEU A 9 -43.01 -24.74 47.62
CA LEU A 9 -42.46 -23.97 48.77
C LEU A 9 -42.40 -24.82 50.06
N ASN A 10 -41.31 -24.91 50.85
CA ASN A 10 -40.46 -23.82 51.40
C ASN A 10 -39.05 -24.29 51.93
N ARG A 11 -38.32 -23.41 52.64
CA ARG A 11 -36.91 -23.45 53.16
C ARG A 11 -36.60 -24.39 54.37
N LYS A 12 -35.28 -24.48 54.70
CA LYS A 12 -34.57 -24.85 55.98
C LYS A 12 -34.07 -26.31 56.14
N SER A 13 -33.04 -26.66 56.94
CA SER A 13 -31.76 -26.00 57.39
C SER A 13 -30.91 -26.90 58.32
N SER A 14 -29.57 -26.75 58.31
CA SER A 14 -28.57 -27.10 59.37
C SER A 14 -28.05 -28.55 59.61
N GLN A 15 -26.70 -28.66 59.58
CA GLN A 15 -25.75 -29.22 60.59
C GLN A 15 -25.39 -30.72 60.76
N ASP A 16 -24.06 -30.91 60.92
CA ASP A 16 -23.25 -31.83 61.76
C ASP A 16 -23.39 -33.39 61.63
N GLY A 17 -22.35 -34.23 61.78
CA GLY A 17 -20.89 -33.98 61.92
C GLY A 17 -20.07 -35.23 62.40
N ALA A 18 -18.75 -35.26 62.10
CA ALA A 18 -17.71 -36.19 62.63
C ALA A 18 -17.73 -37.68 62.15
N SER A 19 -16.67 -38.54 62.23
CA SER A 19 -15.29 -38.41 62.77
C SER A 19 -14.29 -39.51 62.28
N LYS A 20 -12.99 -39.15 62.08
CA LYS A 20 -11.75 -39.98 62.26
C LYS A 20 -11.50 -41.19 61.31
N LYS A 21 -10.26 -41.72 61.10
CA LYS A 21 -8.93 -41.56 61.76
C LYS A 21 -7.71 -41.90 60.83
N GLU A 22 -6.60 -41.14 60.94
CA GLU A 22 -5.13 -41.49 60.98
C GLU A 22 -4.51 -42.75 60.25
N GLN A 23 -3.23 -42.80 59.79
CA GLN A 23 -2.04 -41.90 59.84
C GLN A 23 -0.88 -42.29 58.84
N LYS A 24 -0.14 -41.28 58.31
CA LYS A 24 1.34 -41.18 57.99
C LYS A 24 2.07 -42.24 57.09
N ALA A 25 3.26 -41.99 56.50
CA ALA A 25 4.26 -40.89 56.52
C ALA A 25 5.00 -40.78 55.15
N SER A 26 5.29 -39.60 54.55
CA SER A 26 6.49 -38.69 54.66
C SER A 26 7.84 -39.27 54.19
N ALA A 27 8.78 -38.56 53.53
CA ALA A 27 9.01 -37.11 53.33
C ALA A 27 9.85 -36.81 52.03
N LEU A 28 9.74 -35.63 51.36
CA LEU A 28 10.67 -34.45 51.37
C LEU A 28 12.13 -34.71 50.92
N ALA A 29 12.89 -33.88 50.18
CA ALA A 29 12.78 -32.52 49.56
C ALA A 29 14.01 -32.36 48.56
N ALA A 30 14.37 -31.26 47.85
CA ALA A 30 13.83 -29.96 47.38
C ALA A 30 14.89 -29.28 46.43
N SER A 31 14.69 -28.00 46.03
CA SER A 31 15.65 -27.02 45.44
C SER A 31 15.86 -26.97 43.90
N ALA A 32 16.43 -25.86 43.40
CA ALA A 32 16.43 -25.41 42.00
C ALA A 32 17.71 -24.62 41.59
N ALA A 33 18.00 -24.50 40.29
CA ALA A 33 18.94 -23.54 39.68
C ALA A 33 18.77 -23.47 38.13
N ALA A 34 19.47 -22.54 37.44
CA ALA A 34 19.40 -22.31 35.98
C ALA A 34 20.78 -22.28 35.28
N ASN A 35 20.80 -22.29 33.94
CA ASN A 35 21.97 -22.41 33.05
C ASN A 35 22.85 -21.13 33.00
N PRO A 36 24.12 -21.18 32.52
CA PRO A 36 24.42 -20.84 31.09
C PRO A 36 25.57 -21.73 30.46
N PRO A 37 26.41 -21.33 29.47
CA PRO A 37 26.32 -21.92 28.10
C PRO A 37 27.65 -22.58 27.54
N PRO A 38 28.08 -22.48 26.24
CA PRO A 38 28.43 -23.63 25.36
C PRO A 38 29.96 -23.64 24.97
N PRO A 39 30.51 -24.05 23.78
CA PRO A 39 29.97 -24.68 22.55
C PRO A 39 30.59 -26.02 21.96
N PRO A 40 31.57 -26.12 21.01
CA PRO A 40 31.57 -27.13 19.93
C PRO A 40 32.89 -27.99 19.86
N PRO A 41 33.34 -28.69 18.76
CA PRO A 41 32.79 -28.92 17.40
C PRO A 41 32.94 -30.35 16.80
N ASN A 42 32.68 -30.48 15.48
CA ASN A 42 33.21 -31.44 14.48
C ASN A 42 32.84 -32.95 14.48
N SER A 43 31.99 -33.35 13.53
CA SER A 43 32.29 -34.34 12.44
C SER A 43 31.05 -34.61 11.57
N SER A 44 31.12 -35.23 10.37
CA SER A 44 31.69 -34.68 9.12
C SER A 44 31.35 -35.58 7.91
N LYS A 45 30.81 -35.02 6.81
CA LYS A 45 30.74 -35.57 5.41
C LYS A 45 29.84 -36.82 5.18
N PRO A 46 29.51 -37.17 3.90
CA PRO A 46 29.31 -36.33 2.69
C PRO A 46 28.07 -36.69 1.84
N LEU A 47 27.80 -35.89 0.80
CA LEU A 47 26.96 -36.27 -0.36
C LEU A 47 27.79 -37.06 -1.41
N PRO A 48 27.15 -37.87 -2.28
CA PRO A 48 27.70 -38.31 -3.56
C PRO A 48 27.15 -37.47 -4.75
N ASN A 49 27.98 -37.25 -5.78
CA ASN A 49 27.57 -36.82 -7.12
C ASN A 49 28.65 -37.26 -8.15
N PRO A 50 28.47 -37.03 -9.47
CA PRO A 50 28.05 -38.02 -10.44
C PRO A 50 29.21 -38.71 -11.20
N THR A 51 28.91 -39.76 -11.97
CA THR A 51 29.85 -40.37 -12.93
C THR A 51 29.26 -40.49 -14.33
N ILE A 52 30.08 -40.17 -15.33
CA ILE A 52 29.79 -40.27 -16.77
C ILE A 52 30.19 -41.65 -17.29
N SER A 53 29.47 -42.18 -18.30
CA SER A 53 29.98 -43.22 -19.20
C SER A 53 29.27 -43.16 -20.55
N LEU A 54 30.05 -43.22 -21.64
CA LEU A 54 29.55 -43.40 -23.01
C LEU A 54 29.68 -44.89 -23.40
N ASN A 55 28.77 -45.42 -24.21
CA ASN A 55 29.18 -46.36 -25.29
C ASN A 55 28.13 -46.58 -26.39
N ASN A 56 28.59 -47.21 -27.48
CA ASN A 56 27.98 -47.22 -28.82
C ASN A 56 26.81 -48.20 -29.08
N ALA A 57 25.81 -47.69 -29.80
CA ALA A 57 25.25 -48.15 -31.09
C ALA A 57 24.77 -49.61 -31.38
N SER A 58 23.61 -49.65 -32.06
CA SER A 58 23.31 -50.35 -33.36
C SER A 58 22.24 -51.47 -33.43
N ASN A 59 21.24 -51.20 -34.30
CA ASN A 59 20.43 -52.04 -35.20
C ASN A 59 19.78 -53.38 -34.75
N HIS A 60 18.44 -53.44 -34.72
CA HIS A 60 17.56 -54.05 -35.76
C HIS A 60 16.06 -54.05 -35.31
N THR A 61 15.09 -54.69 -35.99
CA THR A 61 14.43 -54.34 -37.29
C THR A 61 13.09 -55.12 -37.44
N SER A 62 12.12 -54.63 -38.25
CA SER A 62 10.85 -55.29 -38.67
C SER A 62 9.69 -55.29 -37.63
N GLN A 63 8.38 -55.36 -37.98
CA GLN A 63 7.70 -55.59 -39.27
C GLN A 63 6.25 -54.99 -39.31
N GLN A 64 5.60 -54.88 -40.49
CA GLN A 64 4.17 -54.53 -40.70
C GLN A 64 3.38 -55.71 -41.31
N PRO A 65 2.03 -55.74 -41.20
CA PRO A 65 1.13 -55.31 -42.31
C PRO A 65 -0.07 -54.45 -41.78
N ARG A 66 -0.82 -53.61 -42.54
CA ARG A 66 -1.65 -53.75 -43.77
C ARG A 66 -2.80 -54.79 -43.64
N SER A 67 -4.05 -54.60 -44.12
CA SER A 67 -4.80 -53.43 -44.69
C SER A 67 -6.20 -53.86 -45.17
N SER A 68 -7.29 -53.05 -45.03
CA SER A 68 -8.49 -53.11 -45.93
C SER A 68 -9.60 -52.09 -45.63
N SER A 69 -10.23 -51.53 -46.68
CA SER A 69 -11.59 -50.96 -46.73
C SER A 69 -12.36 -51.62 -47.90
N PRO A 70 -13.71 -51.58 -48.03
CA PRO A 70 -14.35 -50.48 -48.80
C PRO A 70 -15.86 -50.18 -48.53
N ALA A 71 -16.34 -49.03 -49.07
CA ALA A 71 -17.65 -48.77 -49.76
C ALA A 71 -19.04 -49.17 -49.15
N SER A 72 -20.20 -48.69 -49.64
CA SER A 72 -20.70 -47.33 -50.00
C SER A 72 -22.17 -47.40 -50.50
N SER A 73 -23.13 -46.59 -49.99
CA SER A 73 -24.43 -46.34 -50.68
C SER A 73 -25.27 -45.18 -50.11
N GLN A 74 -25.73 -44.28 -50.99
CA GLN A 74 -26.94 -43.43 -50.89
C GLN A 74 -28.04 -44.04 -51.82
N PRO A 75 -29.23 -43.43 -52.15
CA PRO A 75 -29.83 -42.14 -51.77
C PRO A 75 -31.34 -42.14 -51.42
N SER A 76 -31.88 -40.99 -50.95
CA SER A 76 -33.21 -40.46 -51.39
C SER A 76 -33.52 -39.06 -50.81
N THR A 77 -34.01 -38.14 -51.63
CA THR A 77 -34.73 -36.89 -51.23
C THR A 77 -36.07 -36.84 -52.00
N PRO A 78 -37.02 -35.94 -51.65
CA PRO A 78 -37.09 -34.67 -52.39
C PRO A 78 -37.72 -33.44 -51.65
N ASP A 79 -37.31 -32.22 -52.05
CA ASP A 79 -38.09 -30.97 -52.26
C ASP A 79 -39.09 -30.39 -51.19
N ARG A 80 -39.27 -29.06 -50.99
CA ARG A 80 -38.62 -27.82 -51.55
C ARG A 80 -39.12 -26.51 -50.87
N ARG A 81 -38.27 -25.48 -50.78
CA ARG A 81 -38.47 -24.02 -51.13
C ARG A 81 -37.88 -22.99 -50.11
N HIS A 82 -37.03 -22.08 -50.64
CA HIS A 82 -36.90 -20.61 -50.38
C HIS A 82 -36.90 -20.08 -48.93
N SER A 83 -36.01 -19.20 -48.45
CA SER A 83 -34.88 -18.39 -48.99
C SER A 83 -33.88 -18.14 -47.83
N GLY A 84 -32.66 -17.58 -47.94
CA GLY A 84 -31.90 -17.02 -49.06
C GLY A 84 -30.86 -15.99 -48.54
N ASP A 85 -29.62 -16.46 -48.33
CA ASP A 85 -28.36 -15.74 -48.01
C ASP A 85 -28.26 -14.66 -46.91
N ALA A 86 -27.30 -14.87 -45.99
CA ALA A 86 -26.64 -13.81 -45.20
C ALA A 86 -25.27 -14.33 -44.71
N SER A 87 -24.18 -13.64 -45.06
CA SER A 87 -22.80 -14.06 -44.77
C SER A 87 -22.27 -13.61 -43.40
N LEU A 88 -21.38 -14.41 -42.81
CA LEU A 88 -20.60 -14.03 -41.61
C LEU A 88 -19.75 -12.77 -41.85
N SER A 89 -19.62 -11.93 -40.82
CA SER A 89 -18.87 -10.66 -40.85
C SER A 89 -17.98 -10.48 -39.59
N PRO A 90 -16.92 -9.63 -39.65
CA PRO A 90 -15.76 -9.71 -38.75
C PRO A 90 -15.86 -8.85 -37.47
N PRO A 91 -14.93 -9.01 -36.50
CA PRO A 91 -14.89 -8.19 -35.28
C PRO A 91 -14.55 -6.71 -35.54
N ILE A 92 -15.08 -5.84 -34.68
CA ILE A 92 -14.97 -4.38 -34.78
C ILE A 92 -13.62 -3.90 -34.24
N VAL A 93 -13.02 -2.94 -34.94
CA VAL A 93 -11.91 -2.10 -34.46
C VAL A 93 -12.40 -0.66 -34.47
N VAL A 94 -12.26 0.05 -33.34
CA VAL A 94 -12.54 1.48 -33.24
C VAL A 94 -11.23 2.25 -33.43
N VAL A 95 -11.21 3.20 -34.36
CA VAL A 95 -10.10 4.12 -34.58
C VAL A 95 -10.64 5.54 -34.55
N SER A 96 -10.14 6.36 -33.63
CA SER A 96 -10.36 7.81 -33.61
C SER A 96 -9.29 8.49 -34.47
N PRO A 97 -9.64 9.41 -35.38
CA PRO A 97 -8.67 10.13 -36.20
C PRO A 97 -8.18 11.42 -35.53
N ASP A 98 -6.86 11.62 -35.50
CA ASP A 98 -6.28 12.96 -35.34
C ASP A 98 -6.53 13.82 -36.59
N ASN A 99 -6.64 15.14 -36.41
CA ASN A 99 -6.53 16.07 -37.52
C ASN A 99 -6.03 17.44 -37.03
N SER A 100 -4.99 17.99 -37.65
CA SER A 100 -4.31 19.20 -37.16
C SER A 100 -3.80 20.11 -38.28
N THR A 101 -4.26 21.37 -38.32
CA THR A 101 -3.49 22.52 -38.83
C THR A 101 -4.13 23.85 -38.41
N GLU A 102 -3.28 24.76 -37.92
CA GLU A 102 -3.31 26.23 -38.04
C GLU A 102 -4.64 27.01 -37.99
N SER A 103 -4.75 27.91 -37.01
CA SER A 103 -4.58 29.35 -37.26
C SER A 103 -4.52 30.13 -35.93
N ALA A 104 -4.01 31.36 -35.96
CA ALA A 104 -3.69 32.14 -34.76
C ALA A 104 -4.38 33.51 -34.73
N HIS A 105 -4.25 34.17 -33.56
CA HIS A 105 -4.55 35.58 -33.27
C HIS A 105 -5.96 35.94 -32.74
N ARG A 106 -6.01 36.04 -31.40
CA ARG A 106 -6.13 37.32 -30.66
C ARG A 106 -7.43 38.12 -30.81
N ASN A 107 -8.14 38.26 -29.69
CA ASN A 107 -8.63 39.57 -29.26
C ASN A 107 -8.57 39.72 -27.74
N GLN A 108 -8.37 40.95 -27.27
CA GLN A 108 -8.16 41.30 -25.86
C GLN A 108 -8.75 42.70 -25.62
N LEU A 109 -9.75 42.79 -24.73
CA LEU A 109 -10.41 44.03 -24.34
C LEU A 109 -10.90 43.89 -22.89
N LEU A 110 -11.01 44.94 -22.07
CA LEU A 110 -10.13 46.11 -21.85
C LEU A 110 -10.70 46.85 -20.62
N ALA A 111 -9.91 47.09 -19.59
CA ALA A 111 -10.23 48.03 -18.50
C ALA A 111 -8.91 48.52 -17.88
N GLU A 112 -8.65 49.83 -17.94
CA GLU A 112 -7.35 50.45 -17.63
C GLU A 112 -7.43 51.47 -16.49
N ARG A 113 -6.27 52.10 -16.20
CA ARG A 113 -6.02 53.39 -15.51
C ARG A 113 -5.79 53.31 -14.00
N HIS A 114 -4.85 54.06 -13.39
CA HIS A 114 -3.71 54.88 -13.87
C HIS A 114 -2.79 55.20 -12.65
N ALA A 115 -1.58 55.76 -12.73
CA ALA A 115 -0.42 55.66 -13.65
C ALA A 115 0.60 56.77 -13.26
N SER A 116 1.91 56.46 -13.13
CA SER A 116 3.01 57.46 -13.15
C SER A 116 4.39 56.82 -13.37
N ASN A 117 5.36 57.61 -13.87
CA ASN A 117 6.67 57.17 -14.37
C ASN A 117 7.85 57.55 -13.45
N LEU A 118 9.03 56.94 -13.66
CA LEU A 118 10.30 57.64 -13.91
C LEU A 118 11.42 56.68 -14.42
N ASP A 119 12.49 57.25 -14.99
CA ASP A 119 13.47 56.59 -15.88
C ASP A 119 14.63 55.83 -15.20
N GLY A 120 15.35 54.97 -15.96
CA GLY A 120 16.71 54.53 -15.59
C GLY A 120 17.25 53.29 -16.33
N GLN A 121 18.22 53.48 -17.24
CA GLN A 121 18.88 52.43 -18.04
C GLN A 121 19.60 51.33 -17.21
N GLY A 122 19.59 50.08 -17.68
CA GLY A 122 20.53 49.04 -17.20
C GLY A 122 20.30 47.63 -17.79
N ASN A 123 21.36 46.98 -18.29
CA ASN A 123 21.32 45.56 -18.69
C ASN A 123 21.26 44.65 -17.45
N ALA A 124 20.33 43.70 -17.42
CA ALA A 124 20.24 42.69 -16.36
C ALA A 124 19.90 41.29 -16.91
N THR A 125 20.66 40.29 -16.46
CA THR A 125 20.35 38.85 -16.66
C THR A 125 19.23 38.40 -15.71
N PRO A 126 18.43 37.38 -16.06
CA PRO A 126 17.32 36.92 -15.21
C PRO A 126 17.83 36.37 -13.86
N PRO A 127 17.17 36.70 -12.73
CA PRO A 127 17.57 36.25 -11.40
C PRO A 127 17.19 34.78 -11.14
N ARG A 128 17.95 34.12 -10.26
CA ARG A 128 17.56 32.80 -9.71
C ARG A 128 16.55 32.97 -8.59
N ASN A 129 15.50 32.15 -8.58
CA ASN A 129 14.53 32.11 -7.49
C ASN A 129 15.15 31.50 -6.22
N THR A 130 15.39 32.33 -5.20
CA THR A 130 15.64 31.89 -3.82
C THR A 130 15.04 32.89 -2.84
N THR A 131 13.93 32.54 -2.19
CA THR A 131 13.69 32.63 -0.73
C THR A 131 12.21 32.42 -0.41
N LEU A 132 11.86 31.25 0.12
CA LEU A 132 10.68 31.08 0.98
C LEU A 132 10.86 29.87 1.90
N ASN A 133 11.88 29.92 2.75
CA ASN A 133 12.09 28.92 3.79
C ASN A 133 12.75 29.55 5.03
N ARG A 134 11.91 30.15 5.89
CA ARG A 134 12.32 30.74 7.17
C ARG A 134 11.17 30.67 8.18
N LEU A 135 11.10 29.57 8.93
CA LEU A 135 10.59 29.50 10.31
C LEU A 135 10.96 28.12 10.91
N ARG A 136 10.87 27.99 12.24
CA ARG A 136 11.18 26.76 13.02
C ARG A 136 12.61 26.21 12.91
N ALA A 137 13.58 26.97 13.44
CA ALA A 137 14.77 26.37 14.02
C ALA A 137 14.44 25.83 15.43
N GLY A 138 14.06 24.55 15.52
CA GLY A 138 14.09 23.79 16.78
C GLY A 138 15.43 23.04 16.92
N PRO A 139 15.83 22.63 18.13
CA PRO A 139 17.03 21.81 18.30
C PRO A 139 16.78 20.41 17.69
N LYS A 140 17.33 20.17 16.49
CA LYS A 140 17.47 18.81 15.96
C LYS A 140 18.60 18.13 16.72
N ASP A 141 18.33 16.92 17.21
CA ASP A 141 19.32 16.14 17.95
C ASP A 141 20.41 15.65 16.99
N THR A 142 21.58 16.27 17.01
CA THR A 142 22.64 15.99 16.03
C THR A 142 23.47 14.79 16.46
N ILE A 143 22.96 13.60 16.21
CA ILE A 143 23.80 12.42 16.03
C ILE A 143 24.78 12.74 14.88
N PRO A 144 26.11 12.77 15.11
CA PRO A 144 27.04 13.14 14.05
C PRO A 144 27.13 12.03 13.01
N ILE A 145 26.60 12.27 11.80
CA ILE A 145 26.83 11.40 10.64
C ILE A 145 28.29 11.60 10.20
N VAL A 146 29.21 10.86 10.84
CA VAL A 146 30.65 10.90 10.53
C VAL A 146 30.91 10.12 9.25
N GLY A 147 30.63 10.77 8.12
CA GLY A 147 30.90 10.26 6.79
C GLY A 147 30.43 11.22 5.71
N LYS A 148 31.15 11.27 4.60
CA LYS A 148 30.53 11.72 3.35
C LYS A 148 29.44 10.68 3.01
N PRO A 149 28.22 11.08 2.59
CA PRO A 149 27.23 10.10 2.16
C PRO A 149 27.86 9.19 1.09
N PRO A 150 27.59 7.86 1.13
CA PRO A 150 28.16 6.95 0.16
C PRO A 150 27.77 7.43 -1.24
N ARG A 151 28.77 7.66 -2.09
CA ARG A 151 28.56 8.18 -3.45
C ARG A 151 27.63 7.21 -4.18
N LYS A 152 26.37 7.63 -4.46
CA LYS A 152 25.33 6.78 -5.07
C LYS A 152 25.96 5.92 -6.18
N GLN A 153 25.86 4.60 -6.05
CA GLN A 153 26.37 3.67 -7.07
C GLN A 153 25.51 3.83 -8.32
N ARG A 154 26.12 3.55 -9.47
CA ARG A 154 25.55 3.88 -10.78
C ARG A 154 24.78 2.69 -11.32
N SER A 155 23.60 2.95 -11.91
CA SER A 155 22.70 1.91 -12.44
C SER A 155 23.40 0.95 -13.44
N SER A 156 24.28 1.49 -14.29
CA SER A 156 25.06 0.71 -15.26
C SER A 156 26.31 0.06 -14.66
N ARG A 157 26.25 -1.27 -14.48
CA ARG A 157 27.42 -2.14 -14.24
C ARG A 157 27.96 -2.82 -15.52
N PHE A 158 27.80 -2.18 -16.68
CA PHE A 158 28.36 -2.66 -17.94
C PHE A 158 29.89 -2.60 -17.92
N VAL A 159 30.55 -3.75 -17.71
CA VAL A 159 32.00 -3.89 -17.87
C VAL A 159 32.29 -3.98 -19.37
N VAL A 160 32.66 -2.85 -20.00
CA VAL A 160 33.14 -2.83 -21.38
C VAL A 160 34.52 -3.47 -21.43
N THR A 161 34.57 -4.75 -21.82
CA THR A 161 35.80 -5.56 -21.80
C THR A 161 36.78 -5.22 -22.92
N GLU A 162 36.29 -4.76 -24.07
CA GLU A 162 37.08 -4.46 -25.26
C GLU A 162 36.60 -3.18 -25.94
N LYS A 163 37.52 -2.34 -26.41
CA LYS A 163 37.21 -1.16 -27.22
C LYS A 163 37.12 -1.56 -28.68
N VAL A 164 35.90 -1.71 -29.19
CA VAL A 164 35.62 -2.07 -30.59
C VAL A 164 35.18 -0.82 -31.35
N GLU A 165 36.05 -0.30 -32.22
CA GLU A 165 35.63 0.76 -33.15
C GLU A 165 34.63 0.20 -34.17
N ILE A 166 33.47 0.84 -34.28
CA ILE A 166 32.42 0.45 -35.24
C ILE A 166 32.36 1.41 -36.43
N GLU A 167 32.32 0.84 -37.63
CA GLU A 167 32.18 1.57 -38.89
C GLU A 167 30.70 1.77 -39.25
N ARG A 168 30.35 2.86 -39.95
CA ARG A 168 28.97 3.13 -40.38
C ARG A 168 28.58 2.19 -41.53
N LEU A 169 27.77 1.17 -41.24
CA LEU A 169 27.17 0.31 -42.26
C LEU A 169 26.13 1.08 -43.10
N PRO A 170 25.99 0.80 -44.41
CA PRO A 170 25.07 1.54 -45.28
C PRO A 170 23.59 1.49 -44.82
N PRO A 171 22.75 2.46 -45.21
CA PRO A 171 21.31 2.44 -44.96
C PRO A 171 20.58 1.32 -45.70
N PHE A 172 19.43 0.86 -45.17
CA PHE A 172 18.60 -0.16 -45.81
C PHE A 172 18.06 0.25 -47.18
N MET A 173 17.83 1.55 -47.43
CA MET A 173 17.25 2.05 -48.68
C MET A 173 18.23 1.97 -49.86
N GLU A 174 19.53 2.11 -49.61
CA GLU A 174 20.60 2.05 -50.62
C GLU A 174 20.90 0.62 -51.10
N ILE A 175 20.42 -0.41 -50.38
CA ILE A 175 20.75 -1.81 -50.62
C ILE A 175 19.56 -2.58 -51.25
N PRO A 176 19.80 -3.41 -52.28
CA PRO A 176 18.79 -4.29 -52.89
C PRO A 176 18.07 -5.21 -51.89
N MET A 177 16.77 -5.45 -52.12
CA MET A 177 15.90 -6.14 -51.14
C MET A 177 16.36 -7.55 -50.76
N ASN A 178 17.05 -8.25 -51.66
CA ASN A 178 17.64 -9.58 -51.42
C ASN A 178 18.84 -9.55 -50.43
N GLU A 179 19.53 -8.42 -50.29
CA GLU A 179 20.70 -8.28 -49.41
C GLU A 179 20.36 -7.65 -48.05
N ARG A 180 19.21 -6.97 -47.94
CA ARG A 180 18.73 -6.36 -46.68
C ARG A 180 18.70 -7.32 -45.48
N PRO A 181 18.30 -8.60 -45.58
CA PRO A 181 18.34 -9.53 -44.45
C PRO A 181 19.77 -9.80 -43.95
N ILE A 182 20.76 -9.85 -44.85
CA ILE A 182 22.18 -10.04 -44.51
C ILE A 182 22.74 -8.77 -43.86
N LEU A 183 22.37 -7.59 -44.38
CA LEU A 183 22.69 -6.29 -43.75
C LEU A 183 22.07 -6.17 -42.35
N PHE A 184 20.83 -6.63 -42.17
CA PHE A 184 20.13 -6.57 -40.88
C PHE A 184 20.85 -7.41 -39.82
N ILE A 185 21.31 -8.62 -40.15
CA ILE A 185 22.14 -9.44 -39.26
C ILE A 185 23.46 -8.73 -38.93
N LYS A 186 24.13 -8.11 -39.90
CA LYS A 186 25.36 -7.31 -39.64
C LYS A 186 25.11 -6.13 -38.70
N LYS A 187 24.01 -5.38 -38.88
CA LYS A 187 23.61 -4.27 -37.98
C LYS A 187 23.24 -4.81 -36.59
N LEU A 188 22.52 -5.94 -36.48
CA LEU A 188 22.22 -6.62 -35.21
C LEU A 188 23.49 -7.04 -34.45
N HIS A 189 24.51 -7.57 -35.13
CA HIS A 189 25.81 -7.86 -34.52
C HIS A 189 26.51 -6.58 -34.05
N GLN A 190 26.54 -5.54 -34.88
CA GLN A 190 27.15 -4.23 -34.54
C GLN A 190 26.51 -3.60 -33.29
N CYS A 191 25.19 -3.71 -33.14
CA CYS A 191 24.47 -3.21 -31.97
C CYS A 191 24.76 -3.98 -30.66
N ARG A 192 25.50 -5.10 -30.69
CA ARG A 192 25.99 -5.78 -29.47
C ARG A 192 27.19 -5.10 -28.82
N VAL A 193 27.91 -4.23 -29.53
CA VAL A 193 29.03 -3.48 -28.95
C VAL A 193 28.49 -2.54 -27.87
N LEU A 194 28.94 -2.75 -26.62
CA LEU A 194 28.57 -1.93 -25.47
C LEU A 194 29.53 -0.73 -25.37
N PHE A 195 28.98 0.44 -25.09
CA PHE A 195 29.75 1.66 -24.86
C PHE A 195 29.57 2.11 -23.42
N ASP A 196 30.65 2.60 -22.81
CA ASP A 196 30.58 3.15 -21.45
C ASP A 196 30.00 4.57 -21.48
N PHE A 197 28.89 4.80 -20.77
CA PHE A 197 28.25 6.11 -20.62
C PHE A 197 28.67 6.83 -19.33
N ASN A 198 29.56 6.26 -18.51
CA ASN A 198 30.14 6.91 -17.34
C ASN A 198 30.99 8.14 -17.69
N ASP A 199 31.54 8.18 -18.91
CA ASP A 199 32.03 9.37 -19.61
C ASP A 199 31.20 9.57 -20.88
N ALA A 200 30.40 10.64 -20.92
CA ALA A 200 29.56 10.97 -22.07
C ALA A 200 30.38 11.41 -23.31
N SER A 201 31.60 11.92 -23.12
CA SER A 201 32.47 12.42 -24.19
C SER A 201 33.30 11.31 -24.86
N ALA A 202 33.65 10.26 -24.12
CA ALA A 202 34.35 9.10 -24.64
C ALA A 202 33.56 8.42 -25.78
N GLU A 203 34.26 8.03 -26.85
CA GLU A 203 33.74 7.17 -27.93
C GLU A 203 32.46 7.68 -28.62
N LEU A 204 32.24 9.00 -28.61
CA LEU A 204 31.05 9.68 -29.14
C LEU A 204 30.69 9.25 -30.59
N LYS A 205 31.68 9.07 -31.47
CA LYS A 205 31.49 8.56 -32.84
C LYS A 205 30.84 7.17 -32.85
N GLY A 206 31.32 6.25 -32.01
CA GLY A 206 30.75 4.90 -31.88
C GLY A 206 29.34 4.94 -31.29
N LYS A 207 29.14 5.74 -30.22
CA LYS A 207 27.82 5.96 -29.62
C LYS A 207 26.80 6.49 -30.63
N GLN A 208 27.18 7.44 -31.48
CA GLN A 208 26.34 7.99 -32.55
C GLN A 208 26.04 6.95 -33.64
N ILE A 209 27.05 6.20 -34.12
CA ILE A 209 26.86 5.16 -35.14
C ILE A 209 25.90 4.07 -34.63
N LYS A 210 26.04 3.63 -33.37
CA LYS A 210 25.12 2.64 -32.78
C LYS A 210 23.70 3.19 -32.60
N ALA A 211 23.53 4.41 -32.12
CA ALA A 211 22.20 5.02 -31.97
C ALA A 211 21.49 5.15 -33.33
N GLN A 212 22.18 5.66 -34.35
CA GLN A 212 21.66 5.75 -35.72
C GLN A 212 21.31 4.36 -36.28
N THR A 213 22.15 3.36 -36.05
CA THR A 213 21.93 1.99 -36.53
C THR A 213 20.74 1.32 -35.85
N LEU A 214 20.53 1.57 -34.55
CA LEU A 214 19.35 1.12 -33.80
C LEU A 214 18.06 1.78 -34.34
N HIS A 215 18.07 3.09 -34.62
CA HIS A 215 16.92 3.77 -35.24
C HIS A 215 16.62 3.25 -36.65
N GLU A 216 17.64 3.06 -37.51
CA GLU A 216 17.48 2.46 -38.84
C GLU A 216 16.90 1.03 -38.77
N MET A 217 17.28 0.24 -37.76
CA MET A 217 16.73 -1.09 -37.52
C MET A 217 15.28 -1.06 -37.02
N LEU A 218 14.93 -0.11 -36.15
CA LEU A 218 13.57 0.13 -35.65
C LEU A 218 12.64 0.53 -36.79
N GLU A 219 13.04 1.52 -37.60
CA GLU A 219 12.30 1.94 -38.81
C GLU A 219 12.14 0.79 -39.81
N TYR A 220 13.19 -0.01 -40.03
CA TYR A 220 13.15 -1.15 -40.95
C TYR A 220 12.13 -2.22 -40.51
N VAL A 221 12.05 -2.53 -39.21
CA VAL A 221 11.11 -3.52 -38.65
C VAL A 221 9.67 -3.00 -38.57
N THR A 222 9.45 -1.69 -38.40
CA THR A 222 8.09 -1.12 -38.35
C THR A 222 7.51 -0.84 -39.75
N THR A 223 8.35 -0.47 -40.73
CA THR A 223 7.88 -0.08 -42.08
C THR A 223 7.81 -1.23 -43.08
N GLN A 224 8.69 -2.22 -43.01
CA GLN A 224 8.78 -3.30 -44.01
C GLN A 224 8.25 -4.64 -43.48
N ARG A 225 7.33 -5.26 -44.23
CA ARG A 225 6.76 -6.58 -43.91
C ARG A 225 7.65 -7.72 -44.42
N GLY A 226 7.55 -8.89 -43.79
CA GLY A 226 8.33 -10.08 -44.14
C GLY A 226 9.80 -10.04 -43.67
N VAL A 227 10.20 -9.00 -42.93
CA VAL A 227 11.57 -8.82 -42.40
C VAL A 227 11.94 -9.90 -41.37
N ILE A 228 10.96 -10.36 -40.59
CA ILE A 228 11.17 -11.29 -39.47
C ILE A 228 11.24 -12.75 -39.98
N THR A 229 12.39 -13.11 -40.54
CA THR A 229 12.71 -14.49 -40.98
C THR A 229 13.28 -15.35 -39.84
N GLU A 230 13.32 -16.68 -39.98
CA GLU A 230 13.72 -17.60 -38.90
C GLU A 230 15.11 -17.32 -38.32
N SER A 231 16.07 -16.90 -39.14
CA SER A 231 17.43 -16.54 -38.74
C SER A 231 17.53 -15.24 -37.92
N ILE A 232 16.50 -14.39 -37.92
CA ILE A 232 16.50 -13.11 -37.19
C ILE A 232 16.20 -13.30 -35.70
N TYR A 233 15.39 -14.30 -35.34
CA TYR A 233 15.01 -14.56 -33.94
C TYR A 233 16.19 -14.74 -32.96
N PRO A 234 17.19 -15.61 -33.20
CA PRO A 234 18.33 -15.73 -32.30
C PRO A 234 19.13 -14.42 -32.24
N GLU A 235 19.28 -13.72 -33.37
CA GLU A 235 20.10 -12.53 -33.44
C GLU A 235 19.46 -11.33 -32.72
N VAL A 236 18.14 -11.16 -32.80
CA VAL A 236 17.39 -10.15 -32.05
C VAL A 236 17.40 -10.44 -30.55
N VAL A 237 17.09 -11.67 -30.13
CA VAL A 237 17.06 -12.06 -28.71
C VAL A 237 18.44 -11.91 -28.08
N ASN A 238 19.51 -12.30 -28.77
CA ASN A 238 20.88 -12.12 -28.29
C ASN A 238 21.31 -10.63 -28.27
N MET A 239 20.88 -9.82 -29.25
CA MET A 239 21.15 -8.37 -29.24
C MET A 239 20.47 -7.68 -28.05
N PHE A 240 19.21 -8.01 -27.77
CA PHE A 240 18.47 -7.55 -26.58
C PHE A 240 19.17 -7.99 -25.28
N ALA A 241 19.45 -9.28 -25.14
CA ALA A 241 20.08 -9.86 -23.95
C ALA A 241 21.43 -9.19 -23.61
N VAL A 242 22.33 -9.06 -24.59
CA VAL A 242 23.66 -8.44 -24.39
C VAL A 242 23.57 -6.97 -23.98
N ASN A 243 22.55 -6.24 -24.45
CA ASN A 243 22.40 -4.82 -24.13
C ASN A 243 21.73 -4.57 -22.77
N LEU A 244 20.87 -5.47 -22.27
CA LEU A 244 20.00 -5.20 -21.13
C LEU A 244 20.30 -6.04 -19.89
N PHE A 245 20.54 -7.35 -20.05
CA PHE A 245 20.67 -8.28 -18.93
C PHE A 245 21.98 -8.01 -18.16
N ARG A 246 21.83 -7.37 -17.00
CA ARG A 246 22.90 -6.92 -16.11
C ARG A 246 22.47 -7.07 -14.66
N SER A 247 23.38 -7.46 -13.78
CA SER A 247 23.10 -7.41 -12.34
C SER A 247 22.99 -5.95 -11.90
N ILE A 248 21.82 -5.58 -11.37
CA ILE A 248 21.55 -4.27 -10.79
C ILE A 248 22.55 -4.01 -9.65
N PRO A 249 23.05 -2.77 -9.48
CA PRO A 249 23.92 -2.43 -8.36
C PRO A 249 23.18 -2.63 -7.02
N PRO A 250 23.87 -3.03 -5.94
CA PRO A 250 23.25 -3.11 -4.63
C PRO A 250 22.77 -1.71 -4.20
N PRO A 251 21.61 -1.61 -3.53
CA PRO A 251 21.03 -0.33 -3.15
C PRO A 251 21.96 0.48 -2.26
N VAL A 252 21.98 1.79 -2.49
CA VAL A 252 22.91 2.73 -1.85
C VAL A 252 22.26 3.71 -0.88
N ASN A 253 20.92 3.73 -0.86
CA ASN A 253 20.16 4.62 0.01
C ASN A 253 20.15 3.99 1.42
N PRO A 254 20.26 4.81 2.49
CA PRO A 254 20.61 4.33 3.82
C PRO A 254 19.55 3.38 4.39
N VAL A 255 19.97 2.21 4.87
CA VAL A 255 19.06 1.21 5.46
C VAL A 255 18.78 1.54 6.92
N GLY A 256 17.51 1.78 7.28
CA GLY A 256 17.06 2.00 8.66
C GLY A 256 15.64 2.59 8.72
N ASP A 257 15.12 2.83 9.93
CA ASP A 257 13.76 3.38 10.13
C ASP A 257 13.61 4.88 9.80
N ALA A 258 14.71 5.56 9.43
CA ALA A 258 14.71 6.93 8.91
C ALA A 258 14.79 6.96 7.36
N PHE A 259 14.51 5.83 6.70
CA PHE A 259 14.46 5.71 5.25
C PHE A 259 13.02 5.79 4.76
N ASP A 260 12.68 6.85 4.03
CA ASP A 260 11.43 6.97 3.30
C ASP A 260 11.68 6.74 1.79
N PRO A 261 11.17 5.65 1.21
CA PRO A 261 11.26 5.38 -0.23
C PRO A 261 10.55 6.43 -1.13
N GLU A 262 9.65 7.26 -0.58
CA GLU A 262 8.93 8.28 -1.36
C GLU A 262 9.73 9.58 -1.52
N GLU A 263 10.71 9.86 -0.65
CA GLU A 263 11.63 11.01 -0.77
C GLU A 263 12.86 10.73 -1.67
N ASP A 264 13.00 9.51 -2.18
CA ASP A 264 14.25 9.01 -2.76
C ASP A 264 14.41 9.38 -4.26
N GLU A 265 15.27 10.37 -4.57
CA GLU A 265 15.55 10.79 -5.96
C GLU A 265 16.11 9.61 -6.80
N PRO A 266 15.40 9.16 -7.86
CA PRO A 266 15.72 7.91 -8.57
C PRO A 266 16.99 8.03 -9.44
N VAL A 267 17.86 7.02 -9.38
CA VAL A 267 19.09 6.99 -10.20
C VAL A 267 18.78 6.58 -11.64
N LEU A 268 18.60 7.60 -12.49
CA LEU A 268 18.44 7.41 -13.93
C LEU A 268 19.64 6.71 -14.59
N GLU A 269 19.36 5.84 -15.54
CA GLU A 269 20.38 5.11 -16.30
C GLU A 269 21.08 6.01 -17.33
N LEU A 270 22.41 5.98 -17.35
CA LEU A 270 23.27 6.78 -18.23
C LEU A 270 23.29 6.25 -19.67
N ALA A 271 23.15 4.92 -19.82
CA ALA A 271 23.07 4.25 -21.12
C ALA A 271 21.68 4.38 -21.79
N TRP A 272 20.74 5.10 -21.18
CA TRP A 272 19.36 5.26 -21.65
C TRP A 272 19.22 5.64 -23.15
N PRO A 273 20.05 6.52 -23.75
CA PRO A 273 19.96 6.85 -25.17
C PRO A 273 20.20 5.67 -26.13
N HIS A 274 20.77 4.55 -25.67
CA HIS A 274 20.80 3.29 -26.43
C HIS A 274 19.72 2.33 -25.94
N LEU A 275 19.54 2.19 -24.63
CA LEU A 275 18.61 1.22 -24.04
C LEU A 275 17.16 1.47 -24.47
N GLN A 276 16.71 2.73 -24.51
CA GLN A 276 15.37 3.10 -24.96
C GLN A 276 15.07 2.53 -26.35
N ILE A 277 16.01 2.66 -27.30
CA ILE A 277 15.82 2.20 -28.68
C ILE A 277 15.86 0.66 -28.74
N VAL A 278 16.65 -0.01 -27.89
CA VAL A 278 16.68 -1.48 -27.81
C VAL A 278 15.39 -2.04 -27.22
N TYR A 279 14.86 -1.42 -26.16
CA TYR A 279 13.54 -1.77 -25.59
C TYR A 279 12.43 -1.55 -26.62
N GLU A 280 12.40 -0.39 -27.29
CA GLU A 280 11.38 -0.10 -28.30
C GLU A 280 11.47 -1.05 -29.50
N PHE A 281 12.68 -1.31 -30.03
CA PHE A 281 12.93 -2.25 -31.10
C PHE A 281 12.43 -3.66 -30.77
N PHE A 282 12.74 -4.16 -29.56
CA PHE A 282 12.29 -5.48 -29.13
C PHE A 282 10.78 -5.54 -28.89
N LEU A 283 10.19 -4.47 -28.34
CA LEU A 283 8.73 -4.37 -28.18
C LEU A 283 8.02 -4.39 -29.54
N ARG A 284 8.46 -3.58 -30.52
CA ARG A 284 7.91 -3.61 -31.89
C ARG A 284 8.11 -4.97 -32.57
N PHE A 285 9.26 -5.61 -32.38
CA PHE A 285 9.55 -6.97 -32.87
C PHE A 285 8.59 -8.01 -32.28
N VAL A 286 8.35 -7.99 -30.96
CA VAL A 286 7.40 -8.91 -30.29
C VAL A 286 5.95 -8.58 -30.63
N GLU A 287 5.59 -7.31 -30.81
CA GLU A 287 4.23 -6.89 -31.17
C GLU A 287 3.87 -7.25 -32.62
N SER A 288 4.83 -7.18 -33.55
CA SER A 288 4.66 -7.36 -35.00
C SER A 288 3.71 -8.51 -35.41
N PRO A 289 2.88 -8.32 -36.46
CA PRO A 289 2.01 -9.37 -36.99
C PRO A 289 2.80 -10.53 -37.61
N ASP A 290 4.04 -10.29 -38.06
CA ASP A 290 4.91 -11.31 -38.64
C ASP A 290 5.63 -12.16 -37.56
N PHE A 291 5.41 -11.87 -36.27
CA PHE A 291 6.05 -12.55 -35.14
C PHE A 291 5.47 -13.95 -34.88
N ASN A 292 6.26 -14.99 -35.11
CA ASN A 292 5.89 -16.39 -34.95
C ASN A 292 6.41 -16.96 -33.60
N THR A 293 5.49 -17.13 -32.66
CA THR A 293 5.75 -17.69 -31.32
C THR A 293 6.37 -19.09 -31.35
N ASN A 294 6.08 -19.90 -32.38
CA ASN A 294 6.65 -21.25 -32.51
C ASN A 294 8.14 -21.26 -32.88
N LEU A 295 8.64 -20.21 -33.54
CA LEU A 295 10.07 -20.03 -33.80
C LEU A 295 10.78 -19.40 -32.60
N ALA A 296 10.13 -18.39 -32.00
CA ALA A 296 10.66 -17.60 -30.89
C ALA A 296 10.82 -18.36 -29.56
N LYS A 297 9.95 -19.34 -29.26
CA LYS A 297 9.97 -20.15 -28.02
C LYS A 297 11.23 -21.01 -27.81
N ARG A 298 12.15 -21.03 -28.80
CA ARG A 298 13.49 -21.65 -28.69
C ARG A 298 14.55 -20.70 -28.11
N TYR A 299 14.22 -19.42 -27.98
CA TYR A 299 15.14 -18.34 -27.58
C TYR A 299 14.56 -17.46 -26.46
N ILE A 300 13.23 -17.27 -26.44
CA ILE A 300 12.50 -16.69 -25.31
C ILE A 300 12.03 -17.85 -24.44
N ASP A 301 12.80 -18.16 -23.40
CA ASP A 301 12.64 -19.33 -22.53
C ASP A 301 12.54 -18.93 -21.04
N GLN A 302 12.74 -19.89 -20.12
CA GLN A 302 12.66 -19.63 -18.68
C GLN A 302 13.83 -18.76 -18.16
N PRO A 303 15.12 -19.06 -18.44
CA PRO A 303 16.23 -18.15 -18.21
C PRO A 303 16.01 -16.72 -18.75
N PHE A 304 15.52 -16.56 -19.97
CA PHE A 304 15.22 -15.24 -20.54
C PHE A 304 14.20 -14.46 -19.68
N VAL A 305 13.14 -15.13 -19.23
CA VAL A 305 12.12 -14.54 -18.34
C VAL A 305 12.68 -14.19 -16.96
N LEU A 306 13.59 -14.98 -16.39
CA LEU A 306 14.23 -14.67 -15.11
C LEU A 306 15.12 -13.43 -15.21
N ASN A 307 16.02 -13.38 -16.20
CA ASN A 307 16.87 -12.20 -16.43
C ASN A 307 16.05 -10.93 -16.72
N LEU A 308 14.89 -11.06 -17.39
CA LEU A 308 13.98 -9.95 -17.62
C LEU A 308 13.25 -9.50 -16.34
N LEU A 309 12.94 -10.44 -15.42
CA LEU A 309 12.33 -10.14 -14.13
C LEU A 309 13.32 -9.49 -13.15
N GLU A 310 14.60 -9.89 -13.16
CA GLU A 310 15.64 -9.24 -12.35
C GLU A 310 15.75 -7.73 -12.65
N LEU A 311 15.51 -7.32 -13.91
CA LEU A 311 15.56 -5.91 -14.29
C LEU A 311 14.43 -5.04 -13.72
N PHE A 312 13.35 -5.62 -13.17
CA PHE A 312 12.26 -4.83 -12.55
C PHE A 312 12.71 -4.10 -11.27
N ASP A 313 13.82 -4.47 -10.63
CA ASP A 313 14.37 -3.72 -9.50
C ASP A 313 15.16 -2.46 -9.93
N SER A 314 15.13 -2.07 -11.21
CA SER A 314 15.83 -0.87 -11.70
C SER A 314 15.26 0.40 -11.07
N GLU A 315 16.13 1.27 -10.54
CA GLU A 315 15.69 2.56 -9.96
C GLU A 315 15.10 3.52 -11.02
N ASP A 316 15.39 3.30 -12.31
CA ASP A 316 14.87 4.13 -13.42
C ASP A 316 13.43 3.73 -13.80
N PRO A 317 12.40 4.55 -13.53
CA PRO A 317 11.00 4.21 -13.82
C PRO A 317 10.73 4.03 -15.32
N ARG A 318 11.54 4.65 -16.19
CA ARG A 318 11.41 4.53 -17.65
C ARG A 318 11.77 3.13 -18.11
N GLU A 319 12.78 2.52 -17.48
CA GLU A 319 13.15 1.13 -17.74
C GLU A 319 12.04 0.19 -17.27
N ARG A 320 11.47 0.42 -16.08
CA ARG A 320 10.39 -0.41 -15.52
C ARG A 320 9.11 -0.38 -16.37
N ASP A 321 8.72 0.74 -16.98
CA ASP A 321 7.55 0.80 -17.85
C ASP A 321 7.72 0.03 -19.18
N PHE A 322 8.92 0.07 -19.78
CA PHE A 322 9.24 -0.76 -20.94
C PHE A 322 9.31 -2.25 -20.58
N LEU A 323 9.85 -2.60 -19.41
CA LEU A 323 9.86 -3.98 -18.88
C LEU A 323 8.44 -4.49 -18.63
N LYS A 324 7.59 -3.67 -17.99
CA LYS A 324 6.16 -3.92 -17.74
C LYS A 324 5.44 -4.32 -19.02
N THR A 325 5.55 -3.46 -20.04
CA THR A 325 4.91 -3.66 -21.34
C THR A 325 5.48 -4.89 -22.05
N THR A 326 6.80 -5.08 -22.04
CA THR A 326 7.48 -6.22 -22.68
C THR A 326 7.06 -7.56 -22.04
N LEU A 327 7.08 -7.66 -20.71
CA LEU A 327 6.68 -8.86 -19.98
C LEU A 327 5.19 -9.18 -20.18
N HIS A 328 4.32 -8.16 -20.19
CA HIS A 328 2.90 -8.35 -20.52
C HIS A 328 2.73 -8.91 -21.95
N ARG A 329 3.39 -8.35 -22.97
CA ARG A 329 3.32 -8.90 -24.35
C ARG A 329 3.85 -10.34 -24.42
N ILE A 330 4.90 -10.68 -23.69
CA ILE A 330 5.42 -12.06 -23.59
C ILE A 330 4.38 -12.98 -22.93
N TYR A 331 3.80 -12.61 -21.78
CA TYR A 331 2.74 -13.39 -21.12
C TYR A 331 1.53 -13.60 -22.04
N GLY A 332 1.14 -12.56 -22.78
CA GLY A 332 0.08 -12.60 -23.78
C GLY A 332 0.35 -13.65 -24.86
N LYS A 333 1.47 -13.53 -25.58
CA LYS A 333 1.79 -14.38 -26.75
C LYS A 333 2.30 -15.79 -26.39
N PHE A 334 2.96 -16.00 -25.25
CA PHE A 334 3.59 -17.30 -24.88
C PHE A 334 2.79 -18.08 -23.82
N LEU A 335 1.76 -18.81 -24.26
CA LEU A 335 0.90 -19.63 -23.39
C LEU A 335 1.69 -20.60 -22.48
N ASN A 336 2.78 -21.18 -22.99
CA ASN A 336 3.65 -22.10 -22.26
C ASN A 336 4.49 -21.44 -21.15
N LEU A 337 4.72 -20.13 -21.20
CA LEU A 337 5.46 -19.39 -20.17
C LEU A 337 4.55 -18.85 -19.07
N ARG A 338 3.23 -18.73 -19.29
CA ARG A 338 2.29 -18.10 -18.34
C ARG A 338 2.37 -18.63 -16.91
N ALA A 339 2.43 -19.95 -16.73
CA ALA A 339 2.52 -20.57 -15.40
C ALA A 339 3.89 -20.35 -14.74
N PHE A 340 4.96 -20.23 -15.53
CA PHE A 340 6.30 -19.91 -15.04
C PHE A 340 6.39 -18.44 -14.63
N ILE A 341 5.92 -17.51 -15.48
CA ILE A 341 5.88 -16.07 -15.19
C ILE A 341 5.14 -15.79 -13.88
N ARG A 342 3.92 -16.31 -13.70
CA ARG A 342 3.18 -16.13 -12.42
C ARG A 342 3.98 -16.66 -11.23
N ARG A 343 4.56 -17.86 -11.32
CA ARG A 343 5.38 -18.43 -10.24
C ARG A 343 6.61 -17.58 -9.91
N SER A 344 7.28 -17.04 -10.93
CA SER A 344 8.46 -16.20 -10.74
C SER A 344 8.10 -14.85 -10.11
N ILE A 345 6.98 -14.22 -10.49
CA ILE A 345 6.48 -13.01 -9.84
C ILE A 345 6.09 -13.29 -8.39
N ASN A 346 5.42 -14.42 -8.10
CA ASN A 346 5.12 -14.83 -6.72
C ASN A 346 6.40 -14.98 -5.88
N ASN A 347 7.49 -15.51 -6.45
CA ASN A 347 8.76 -15.62 -5.75
C ASN A 347 9.38 -14.24 -5.44
N VAL A 348 9.30 -13.28 -6.38
CA VAL A 348 9.70 -11.89 -6.14
C VAL A 348 8.88 -11.29 -4.99
N PHE A 349 7.57 -11.49 -4.97
CA PHE A 349 6.70 -11.03 -3.88
C PHE A 349 7.01 -11.69 -2.54
N TYR A 350 7.34 -12.99 -2.50
CA TYR A 350 7.73 -13.65 -1.25
C TYR A 350 9.06 -13.11 -0.70
N HIS A 351 10.09 -12.96 -1.55
CA HIS A 351 11.37 -12.37 -1.18
C HIS A 351 11.19 -10.92 -0.68
N PHE A 352 10.36 -10.12 -1.37
CA PHE A 352 10.01 -8.77 -0.96
C PHE A 352 9.29 -8.71 0.40
N VAL A 353 8.25 -9.52 0.63
CA VAL A 353 7.38 -9.45 1.83
C VAL A 353 7.99 -10.10 3.08
N TYR A 354 8.97 -10.99 2.91
CA TYR A 354 9.53 -11.81 4.00
C TYR A 354 11.06 -11.74 4.17
N GLU A 355 11.82 -11.22 3.20
CA GLU A 355 13.29 -11.21 3.25
C GLU A 355 13.90 -9.80 3.13
N THR A 356 13.47 -8.96 2.18
CA THR A 356 14.11 -7.65 1.93
C THR A 356 13.32 -6.41 2.37
N GLU A 357 11.99 -6.46 2.35
CA GLU A 357 11.09 -5.29 2.40
C GLU A 357 11.45 -4.15 1.40
N ARG A 358 12.24 -4.45 0.35
CA ARG A 358 12.67 -3.53 -0.70
C ARG A 358 12.71 -4.22 -2.06
N HIS A 359 11.99 -3.65 -3.04
CA HIS A 359 12.06 -3.95 -4.47
C HIS A 359 11.36 -2.81 -5.23
N ASN A 360 11.99 -2.23 -6.25
CA ASN A 360 11.51 -1.02 -6.91
C ASN A 360 10.30 -1.26 -7.84
N GLY A 361 10.24 -2.42 -8.51
CA GLY A 361 9.23 -2.72 -9.54
C GLY A 361 7.93 -3.40 -9.08
N ILE A 362 7.53 -3.26 -7.81
CA ILE A 362 6.34 -3.96 -7.29
C ILE A 362 5.04 -3.44 -7.92
N ALA A 363 4.91 -2.13 -8.12
CA ALA A 363 3.74 -1.51 -8.76
C ALA A 363 3.56 -2.00 -10.20
N GLU A 364 4.63 -2.01 -10.98
CA GLU A 364 4.62 -2.42 -12.39
C GLU A 364 4.32 -3.92 -12.56
N LEU A 365 4.80 -4.76 -11.63
CA LEU A 365 4.43 -6.19 -11.58
C LEU A 365 2.95 -6.38 -11.22
N LEU A 366 2.39 -5.55 -10.34
CA LEU A 366 0.96 -5.57 -10.00
C LEU A 366 0.07 -5.07 -11.15
N GLU A 367 0.46 -4.05 -11.92
CA GLU A 367 -0.26 -3.65 -13.14
C GLU A 367 -0.41 -4.82 -14.14
N ILE A 368 0.67 -5.57 -14.37
CA ILE A 368 0.61 -6.78 -15.21
C ILE A 368 -0.36 -7.79 -14.61
N LEU A 369 -0.28 -8.02 -13.30
CA LEU A 369 -1.12 -8.99 -12.61
C LEU A 369 -2.61 -8.61 -12.63
N GLY A 370 -2.98 -7.33 -12.45
CA GLY A 370 -4.36 -6.87 -12.56
C GLY A 370 -4.97 -7.19 -13.93
N SER A 371 -4.22 -6.92 -15.01
CA SER A 371 -4.61 -7.30 -16.37
C SER A 371 -4.73 -8.83 -16.55
N ILE A 372 -3.85 -9.61 -15.92
CA ILE A 372 -3.90 -11.08 -15.91
C ILE A 372 -5.11 -11.62 -15.12
N ILE A 373 -5.46 -11.01 -13.97
CA ILE A 373 -6.57 -11.40 -13.10
C ILE A 373 -7.90 -11.13 -13.80
N ASN A 374 -8.04 -9.96 -14.44
CA ASN A 374 -9.23 -9.66 -15.24
C ASN A 374 -9.41 -10.67 -16.39
N GLY A 375 -8.29 -11.16 -16.96
CA GLY A 375 -8.25 -12.23 -17.95
C GLY A 375 -8.38 -13.68 -17.43
N PHE A 376 -8.71 -13.91 -16.15
CA PHE A 376 -8.97 -15.26 -15.64
C PHE A 376 -10.30 -15.83 -16.13
N ALA A 377 -10.31 -17.15 -16.38
CA ALA A 377 -11.53 -17.89 -16.70
C ALA A 377 -12.29 -18.25 -15.40
N LEU A 378 -13.63 -18.26 -15.49
CA LEU A 378 -14.51 -18.70 -14.42
C LEU A 378 -14.91 -20.18 -14.58
N PRO A 379 -15.12 -20.94 -13.49
CA PRO A 379 -14.84 -20.57 -12.10
C PRO A 379 -13.34 -20.41 -11.84
N LEU A 380 -12.96 -19.56 -10.87
CA LEU A 380 -11.55 -19.33 -10.56
C LEU A 380 -10.89 -20.62 -10.07
N LYS A 381 -9.65 -20.82 -10.52
CA LYS A 381 -8.83 -21.95 -10.09
C LYS A 381 -8.31 -21.76 -8.68
N GLU A 382 -8.10 -22.87 -7.99
CA GLU A 382 -7.45 -22.91 -6.68
C GLU A 382 -6.04 -22.28 -6.68
N GLU A 383 -5.27 -22.43 -7.78
CA GLU A 383 -3.97 -21.74 -7.94
C GLU A 383 -4.06 -20.20 -7.92
N HIS A 384 -5.25 -19.63 -8.15
CA HIS A 384 -5.49 -18.18 -8.12
C HIS A 384 -6.02 -17.73 -6.75
N LYS A 385 -6.88 -18.52 -6.08
CA LYS A 385 -7.32 -18.28 -4.69
C LYS A 385 -6.17 -18.35 -3.69
N ILE A 386 -5.26 -19.31 -3.87
CA ILE A 386 -4.01 -19.41 -3.10
C ILE A 386 -3.11 -18.19 -3.37
N PHE A 387 -3.07 -17.67 -4.60
CA PHE A 387 -2.28 -16.48 -4.93
C PHE A 387 -2.82 -15.22 -4.24
N LEU A 388 -4.14 -14.98 -4.26
CA LEU A 388 -4.79 -13.89 -3.52
C LEU A 388 -4.43 -13.96 -2.02
N THR A 389 -4.74 -15.09 -1.39
CA THR A 389 -4.61 -15.26 0.08
C THR A 389 -3.17 -15.36 0.59
N ARG A 390 -2.22 -15.80 -0.24
CA ARG A 390 -0.82 -16.02 0.17
C ARG A 390 0.19 -15.02 -0.37
N ALA A 391 -0.11 -14.32 -1.47
CA ALA A 391 0.81 -13.32 -2.04
C ALA A 391 0.22 -11.90 -2.01
N LEU A 392 -1.02 -11.69 -2.51
CA LEU A 392 -1.60 -10.35 -2.56
C LEU A 392 -1.94 -9.80 -1.17
N ILE A 393 -2.74 -10.50 -0.37
CA ILE A 393 -3.14 -10.00 0.96
C ILE A 393 -1.91 -9.72 1.86
N PRO A 394 -0.83 -10.54 1.89
CA PRO A 394 0.38 -10.22 2.65
C PRO A 394 1.22 -9.03 2.16
N LEU A 395 1.07 -8.53 0.92
CA LEU A 395 1.82 -7.34 0.45
C LEU A 395 1.48 -6.10 1.30
N HIS A 396 0.23 -5.97 1.76
CA HIS A 396 -0.21 -4.88 2.65
C HIS A 396 0.60 -4.74 3.95
N LYS A 397 1.37 -5.77 4.35
CA LYS A 397 2.24 -5.71 5.53
C LYS A 397 3.36 -4.68 5.40
N VAL A 398 4.04 -4.62 4.24
CA VAL A 398 5.36 -3.96 4.08
C VAL A 398 5.26 -2.46 4.32
N LYS A 399 6.30 -1.83 4.88
CA LYS A 399 6.29 -0.40 5.23
C LYS A 399 5.96 0.51 4.04
N SER A 400 6.60 0.27 2.89
CA SER A 400 6.51 1.09 1.67
C SER A 400 5.26 0.84 0.80
N LEU A 401 4.11 0.61 1.43
CA LEU A 401 2.86 0.25 0.73
C LEU A 401 2.37 1.35 -0.23
N SER A 402 2.65 2.61 0.09
CA SER A 402 2.28 3.79 -0.69
C SER A 402 2.73 3.73 -2.15
N LEU A 403 3.93 3.18 -2.41
CA LEU A 403 4.50 3.05 -3.76
C LEU A 403 3.68 2.17 -4.73
N TYR A 404 2.82 1.27 -4.23
CA TYR A 404 2.13 0.27 -5.07
C TYR A 404 0.68 -0.05 -4.64
N HIS A 405 0.13 0.69 -3.68
CA HIS A 405 -1.20 0.44 -3.14
C HIS A 405 -2.33 0.49 -4.19
N PRO A 406 -2.45 1.52 -5.07
CA PRO A 406 -3.53 1.56 -6.05
C PRO A 406 -3.53 0.34 -6.98
N GLN A 407 -2.34 -0.15 -7.36
CA GLN A 407 -2.17 -1.34 -8.19
C GLN A 407 -2.53 -2.63 -7.43
N LEU A 408 -2.34 -2.66 -6.10
CA LEU A 408 -2.68 -3.79 -5.25
C LEU A 408 -4.17 -3.85 -4.93
N ALA A 409 -4.78 -2.74 -4.50
CA ALA A 409 -6.21 -2.61 -4.30
C ALA A 409 -6.99 -2.99 -5.57
N TYR A 410 -6.55 -2.48 -6.74
CA TYR A 410 -7.09 -2.89 -8.04
C TYR A 410 -6.99 -4.42 -8.25
N CYS A 411 -5.87 -5.06 -7.92
CA CYS A 411 -5.76 -6.52 -8.02
C CYS A 411 -6.71 -7.27 -7.08
N VAL A 412 -7.01 -6.72 -5.90
CA VAL A 412 -7.93 -7.30 -4.90
C VAL A 412 -9.38 -7.15 -5.35
N VAL A 413 -9.81 -5.94 -5.74
CA VAL A 413 -11.15 -5.66 -6.29
C VAL A 413 -11.41 -6.50 -7.54
N GLN A 414 -10.43 -6.60 -8.46
CA GLN A 414 -10.54 -7.47 -9.64
C GLN A 414 -10.63 -8.97 -9.33
N PHE A 415 -10.29 -9.42 -8.13
CA PHE A 415 -10.57 -10.80 -7.68
C PHE A 415 -12.02 -10.95 -7.20
N LEU A 416 -12.56 -9.95 -6.49
CA LEU A 416 -13.93 -9.95 -5.99
C LEU A 416 -14.96 -9.86 -7.12
N GLU A 417 -14.73 -9.01 -8.13
CA GLU A 417 -15.56 -8.98 -9.36
C GLU A 417 -15.70 -10.34 -10.05
N LYS A 418 -14.73 -11.24 -9.89
CA LYS A 418 -14.72 -12.57 -10.51
C LYS A 418 -15.38 -13.63 -9.63
N GLU A 419 -15.30 -13.49 -8.31
CA GLU A 419 -15.91 -14.41 -7.35
C GLU A 419 -16.15 -13.73 -5.98
N PRO A 420 -17.33 -13.08 -5.77
CA PRO A 420 -17.61 -12.28 -4.57
C PRO A 420 -17.50 -13.05 -3.23
N SER A 421 -17.67 -14.37 -3.23
CA SER A 421 -17.48 -15.22 -2.04
C SER A 421 -16.06 -15.22 -1.44
N LEU A 422 -15.10 -14.57 -2.10
CA LEU A 422 -13.76 -14.30 -1.57
C LEU A 422 -13.71 -13.06 -0.66
N ALA A 423 -14.79 -12.27 -0.55
CA ALA A 423 -14.84 -11.05 0.26
C ALA A 423 -14.59 -11.31 1.76
N GLU A 424 -15.05 -12.44 2.29
CA GLU A 424 -14.78 -12.87 3.68
C GLU A 424 -13.28 -13.07 3.94
N ASP A 425 -12.59 -13.82 3.08
CA ASP A 425 -11.14 -14.07 3.15
C ASP A 425 -10.33 -12.77 2.97
N VAL A 426 -10.75 -11.90 2.05
CA VAL A 426 -10.12 -10.59 1.80
C VAL A 426 -10.25 -9.66 3.00
N MET A 427 -11.47 -9.42 3.48
CA MET A 427 -11.72 -8.47 4.57
C MET A 427 -11.07 -8.92 5.88
N LEU A 428 -11.18 -10.21 6.23
CA LEU A 428 -10.49 -10.76 7.40
C LEU A 428 -8.95 -10.74 7.22
N GLY A 429 -8.48 -10.83 5.98
CA GLY A 429 -7.08 -10.65 5.61
C GLY A 429 -6.55 -9.22 5.85
N LEU A 430 -7.30 -8.20 5.43
CA LEU A 430 -6.98 -6.79 5.65
C LEU A 430 -7.06 -6.43 7.15
N LEU A 431 -8.17 -6.76 7.82
CA LEU A 431 -8.36 -6.51 9.26
C LEU A 431 -7.27 -7.18 10.13
N LYS A 432 -6.72 -8.32 9.70
CA LYS A 432 -5.59 -8.99 10.35
C LYS A 432 -4.27 -8.22 10.25
N TYR A 433 -4.04 -7.50 9.15
CA TYR A 433 -2.81 -6.72 8.91
C TYR A 433 -2.99 -5.21 9.13
N TRP A 434 -4.12 -4.81 9.74
CA TRP A 434 -4.47 -3.41 9.99
C TRP A 434 -3.34 -2.61 10.65
N PRO A 435 -2.92 -1.46 10.09
CA PRO A 435 -1.84 -0.63 10.63
C PRO A 435 -2.17 -0.09 12.04
N LYS A 436 -1.18 -0.03 12.93
CA LYS A 436 -1.35 0.45 14.31
C LYS A 436 -0.39 1.56 14.73
N VAL A 437 0.56 1.89 13.86
CA VAL A 437 1.69 2.82 14.11
C VAL A 437 2.05 3.63 12.85
N ASN A 438 1.18 3.63 11.83
CA ASN A 438 1.39 4.34 10.57
C ASN A 438 0.01 4.80 10.06
N SER A 439 -0.34 6.05 10.34
CA SER A 439 -1.63 6.64 10.00
C SER A 439 -1.87 6.79 8.49
N PRO A 440 -0.87 7.17 7.66
CA PRO A 440 -1.02 7.14 6.20
C PRO A 440 -1.47 5.77 5.68
N LYS A 441 -0.84 4.68 6.12
CA LYS A 441 -1.29 3.32 5.78
C LYS A 441 -2.68 3.01 6.32
N GLU A 442 -3.07 3.52 7.48
CA GLU A 442 -4.43 3.32 8.01
C GLU A 442 -5.50 4.01 7.15
N VAL A 443 -5.21 5.23 6.66
CA VAL A 443 -6.04 5.93 5.66
C VAL A 443 -6.11 5.15 4.34
N MET A 444 -5.01 4.53 3.91
CA MET A 444 -4.99 3.69 2.69
C MET A 444 -5.83 2.43 2.84
N PHE A 445 -5.72 1.70 3.96
CA PHE A 445 -6.58 0.56 4.28
C PHE A 445 -8.07 0.97 4.33
N LEU A 446 -8.38 2.19 4.80
CA LEU A 446 -9.74 2.72 4.75
C LEU A 446 -10.23 3.08 3.34
N ASN A 447 -9.33 3.37 2.37
CA ASN A 447 -9.70 3.43 0.96
C ASN A 447 -10.01 2.04 0.40
N GLU A 448 -9.07 1.10 0.52
CA GLU A 448 -9.22 -0.26 -0.03
C GLU A 448 -10.45 -0.98 0.54
N VAL A 449 -10.73 -0.82 1.84
CA VAL A 449 -11.92 -1.43 2.46
C VAL A 449 -13.24 -0.84 1.93
N GLU A 450 -13.26 0.41 1.47
CA GLU A 450 -14.46 0.98 0.82
C GLU A 450 -14.60 0.45 -0.61
N GLU A 451 -13.52 0.44 -1.40
CA GLU A 451 -13.50 -0.16 -2.75
C GLU A 451 -13.88 -1.66 -2.74
N VAL A 452 -13.51 -2.38 -1.67
CA VAL A 452 -13.93 -3.77 -1.42
C VAL A 452 -15.40 -3.87 -1.03
N LEU A 453 -15.93 -2.92 -0.24
CA LEU A 453 -17.35 -2.92 0.13
C LEU A 453 -18.26 -2.66 -1.06
N ASP A 454 -17.90 -1.74 -1.97
CA ASP A 454 -18.68 -1.41 -3.17
C ASP A 454 -18.91 -2.62 -4.12
N VAL A 455 -18.07 -3.67 -4.02
CA VAL A 455 -18.19 -4.93 -4.76
C VAL A 455 -18.59 -6.14 -3.90
N THR A 456 -18.96 -5.94 -2.62
CA THR A 456 -19.32 -7.01 -1.69
C THR A 456 -20.84 -7.23 -1.63
N ASP A 457 -21.31 -8.40 -2.06
CA ASP A 457 -22.72 -8.81 -1.95
C ASP A 457 -23.24 -8.72 -0.48
N PRO A 458 -24.50 -8.30 -0.24
CA PRO A 458 -25.06 -8.18 1.12
C PRO A 458 -24.99 -9.45 1.97
N GLY A 459 -25.07 -10.63 1.35
CA GLY A 459 -24.93 -11.93 2.04
C GLY A 459 -23.50 -12.26 2.47
N GLU A 460 -22.49 -11.68 1.83
CA GLU A 460 -21.08 -11.77 2.23
C GLU A 460 -20.74 -10.68 3.26
N PHE A 461 -21.26 -9.46 3.06
CA PHE A 461 -21.20 -8.36 4.04
C PHE A 461 -21.68 -8.80 5.44
N GLN A 462 -22.76 -9.59 5.50
CA GLN A 462 -23.32 -10.08 6.77
C GLN A 462 -22.35 -10.89 7.63
N LYS A 463 -21.33 -11.51 7.03
CA LYS A 463 -20.29 -12.27 7.74
C LYS A 463 -19.19 -11.37 8.32
N ILE A 464 -18.85 -10.30 7.59
CA ILE A 464 -17.72 -9.41 7.89
C ILE A 464 -18.11 -8.17 8.71
N GLN A 465 -19.41 -7.80 8.75
CA GLN A 465 -19.89 -6.57 9.40
C GLN A 465 -19.40 -6.40 10.85
N VAL A 466 -19.41 -7.46 11.68
CA VAL A 466 -19.06 -7.35 13.10
C VAL A 466 -17.59 -6.99 13.31
N PRO A 467 -16.59 -7.74 12.77
CA PRO A 467 -15.19 -7.36 12.91
C PRO A 467 -14.82 -6.07 12.15
N LEU A 468 -15.49 -5.78 11.02
CA LEU A 468 -15.31 -4.53 10.26
C LEU A 468 -15.73 -3.31 11.08
N PHE A 469 -16.98 -3.25 11.54
CA PHE A 469 -17.47 -2.09 12.29
C PHE A 469 -16.84 -1.95 13.68
N GLN A 470 -16.34 -3.04 14.28
CA GLN A 470 -15.46 -2.96 15.45
C GLN A 470 -14.11 -2.28 15.16
N GLN A 471 -13.60 -2.35 13.92
CA GLN A 471 -12.39 -1.63 13.52
C GLN A 471 -12.70 -0.19 13.09
N LEU A 472 -13.77 0.05 12.32
CA LEU A 472 -14.23 1.41 12.00
C LEU A 472 -14.52 2.24 13.27
N ALA A 473 -15.13 1.63 14.29
CA ALA A 473 -15.33 2.27 15.59
C ALA A 473 -14.02 2.65 16.31
N ARG A 474 -12.88 2.01 16.02
CA ARG A 474 -11.55 2.43 16.50
C ARG A 474 -10.99 3.58 15.65
N CYS A 475 -11.14 3.51 14.34
CA CYS A 475 -10.71 4.56 13.42
C CYS A 475 -11.43 5.89 13.71
N ILE A 476 -12.74 5.84 13.97
CA ILE A 476 -13.54 7.00 14.42
C ILE A 476 -13.00 7.58 15.73
N ASN A 477 -12.67 6.74 16.72
CA ASN A 477 -12.05 7.17 17.99
C ASN A 477 -10.57 7.62 17.85
N SER A 478 -9.99 7.58 16.65
CA SER A 478 -8.59 7.96 16.44
C SER A 478 -8.40 9.46 16.63
N GLN A 479 -7.42 9.84 17.46
CA GLN A 479 -7.04 11.24 17.65
C GLN A 479 -6.35 11.84 16.42
N HIS A 480 -5.97 11.00 15.44
CA HIS A 480 -5.37 11.42 14.17
C HIS A 480 -6.48 11.77 13.16
N PHE A 481 -6.74 13.07 12.97
CA PHE A 481 -7.94 13.54 12.26
C PHE A 481 -8.18 12.86 10.91
N GLN A 482 -7.16 12.70 10.04
CA GLN A 482 -7.31 12.06 8.73
C GLN A 482 -7.84 10.61 8.79
N VAL A 483 -7.61 9.88 9.89
CA VAL A 483 -8.12 8.51 10.07
C VAL A 483 -9.59 8.53 10.49
N ALA A 484 -9.95 9.43 11.43
CA ALA A 484 -11.34 9.61 11.84
C ALA A 484 -12.21 10.16 10.71
N GLU A 485 -11.72 11.18 10.01
CA GLU A 485 -12.29 11.78 8.80
C GLU A 485 -12.54 10.72 7.74
N ARG A 486 -11.50 9.97 7.35
CA ARG A 486 -11.62 8.96 6.30
C ARG A 486 -12.59 7.82 6.66
N ALA A 487 -12.66 7.44 7.94
CA ALA A 487 -13.61 6.44 8.42
C ALA A 487 -15.06 7.00 8.47
N LEU A 488 -15.24 8.29 8.76
CA LEU A 488 -16.57 8.92 8.77
C LEU A 488 -17.12 9.19 7.36
N LEU A 489 -16.27 9.32 6.34
CA LEU A 489 -16.70 9.41 4.93
C LEU A 489 -17.51 8.18 4.46
N TYR A 490 -17.43 7.04 5.15
CA TYR A 490 -18.26 5.85 4.87
C TYR A 490 -19.78 6.13 5.02
N TRP A 491 -20.16 7.17 5.78
CA TRP A 491 -21.55 7.62 5.90
C TRP A 491 -22.02 8.48 4.71
N ASN A 492 -21.13 8.85 3.79
CA ASN A 492 -21.47 9.55 2.55
C ASN A 492 -21.63 8.60 1.34
N ASN A 493 -21.18 7.36 1.46
CA ASN A 493 -21.31 6.35 0.40
C ASN A 493 -22.71 5.69 0.48
N GLU A 494 -23.54 5.93 -0.52
CA GLU A 494 -24.92 5.40 -0.57
C GLU A 494 -24.97 3.87 -0.46
N TYR A 495 -24.04 3.13 -1.05
CA TYR A 495 -24.05 1.67 -1.01
C TYR A 495 -23.70 1.15 0.39
N VAL A 496 -22.66 1.71 1.02
CA VAL A 496 -22.28 1.39 2.40
C VAL A 496 -23.39 1.78 3.39
N VAL A 497 -24.07 2.91 3.18
CA VAL A 497 -25.24 3.33 3.98
C VAL A 497 -26.41 2.36 3.83
N ASN A 498 -26.70 1.88 2.63
CA ASN A 498 -27.74 0.86 2.42
C ASN A 498 -27.39 -0.47 3.12
N LEU A 499 -26.15 -0.95 2.99
CA LEU A 499 -25.65 -2.13 3.71
C LEU A 499 -25.74 -1.96 5.25
N MET A 500 -25.46 -0.75 5.76
CA MET A 500 -25.62 -0.42 7.17
C MET A 500 -27.10 -0.43 7.61
N SER A 501 -28.00 0.11 6.78
CA SER A 501 -29.43 0.19 7.06
C SER A 501 -30.08 -1.20 7.21
N ASP A 502 -29.84 -2.08 6.24
CA ASP A 502 -30.35 -3.47 6.25
C ASP A 502 -29.89 -4.30 7.45
N ASN A 503 -28.78 -3.91 8.10
CA ASN A 503 -28.15 -4.64 9.19
C ASN A 503 -28.02 -3.80 10.49
N LEU A 504 -28.76 -2.69 10.59
CA LEU A 504 -28.56 -1.65 11.61
C LEU A 504 -28.62 -2.17 13.06
N ALA A 505 -29.48 -3.16 13.33
CA ALA A 505 -29.62 -3.81 14.63
C ALA A 505 -28.32 -4.47 15.15
N THR A 506 -27.39 -4.83 14.26
CA THR A 506 -26.06 -5.35 14.62
C THR A 506 -25.01 -4.24 14.65
N ILE A 507 -25.08 -3.28 13.71
CA ILE A 507 -24.04 -2.28 13.50
C ILE A 507 -24.13 -1.11 14.49
N LEU A 508 -25.33 -0.57 14.74
CA LEU A 508 -25.50 0.62 15.57
C LEU A 508 -24.97 0.44 17.01
N PRO A 509 -25.23 -0.66 17.73
CA PRO A 509 -24.71 -0.84 19.10
C PRO A 509 -23.17 -0.97 19.20
N ILE A 510 -22.48 -1.16 18.06
CA ILE A 510 -21.01 -1.23 17.93
C ILE A 510 -20.41 0.17 17.69
N VAL A 511 -20.95 0.95 16.74
CA VAL A 511 -20.42 2.29 16.38
C VAL A 511 -20.90 3.41 17.30
N PHE A 512 -22.11 3.29 17.87
CA PHE A 512 -22.73 4.32 18.69
C PHE A 512 -21.82 4.84 19.83
N PRO A 513 -21.10 3.99 20.61
CA PRO A 513 -20.20 4.47 21.66
C PRO A 513 -19.05 5.35 21.15
N ALA A 514 -18.55 5.10 19.92
CA ALA A 514 -17.49 5.89 19.32
C ALA A 514 -17.99 7.27 18.87
N LEU A 515 -19.12 7.28 18.16
CA LEU A 515 -19.78 8.50 17.71
C LEU A 515 -20.18 9.38 18.91
N TYR A 516 -20.88 8.83 19.90
CA TYR A 516 -21.29 9.57 21.09
C TYR A 516 -20.12 10.17 21.89
N THR A 517 -19.00 9.43 22.02
CA THR A 517 -17.82 9.93 22.77
C THR A 517 -17.18 11.11 22.04
N ASN A 518 -17.03 11.01 20.72
CA ASN A 518 -16.48 12.10 19.91
C ASN A 518 -17.42 13.31 19.85
N SER A 519 -18.74 13.11 19.82
CA SER A 519 -19.73 14.18 19.73
C SER A 519 -19.80 15.08 20.98
N LYS A 520 -19.08 14.75 22.06
CA LYS A 520 -18.96 15.61 23.25
C LYS A 520 -17.51 15.98 23.61
N SER A 521 -16.49 15.46 22.90
CA SER A 521 -15.08 15.64 23.31
C SER A 521 -14.02 15.69 22.20
N HIS A 522 -14.36 15.54 20.92
CA HIS A 522 -13.34 15.55 19.86
C HIS A 522 -12.74 16.94 19.62
N TRP A 523 -11.40 17.02 19.51
CA TRP A 523 -10.66 18.29 19.45
C TRP A 523 -10.80 19.02 18.10
N ASN A 524 -11.03 18.29 17.01
CA ASN A 524 -11.23 18.84 15.67
C ASN A 524 -12.73 19.03 15.40
N ARG A 525 -13.12 20.26 15.03
CA ARG A 525 -14.50 20.69 14.74
C ARG A 525 -15.12 20.04 13.49
N THR A 526 -14.34 19.76 12.46
CA THR A 526 -14.83 19.08 11.23
C THR A 526 -15.28 17.66 11.56
N ILE A 527 -14.45 16.91 12.28
CA ILE A 527 -14.78 15.57 12.79
C ILE A 527 -16.04 15.60 13.66
N HIS A 528 -16.16 16.62 14.52
CA HIS A 528 -17.35 16.82 15.35
C HIS A 528 -18.62 17.00 14.49
N GLY A 529 -18.57 17.82 13.43
CA GLY A 529 -19.68 17.97 12.47
C GLY A 529 -20.04 16.66 11.75
N MET A 530 -19.03 15.95 11.24
CA MET A 530 -19.21 14.64 10.57
C MET A 530 -19.84 13.59 11.51
N VAL A 531 -19.43 13.57 12.79
CA VAL A 531 -20.00 12.69 13.82
C VAL A 531 -21.46 13.02 14.12
N TYR A 532 -21.82 14.31 14.20
CA TYR A 532 -23.24 14.71 14.36
C TYR A 532 -24.09 14.31 13.15
N ASN A 533 -23.56 14.44 11.93
CA ASN A 533 -24.23 13.96 10.72
C ASN A 533 -24.45 12.44 10.75
N ALA A 534 -23.41 11.65 11.07
CA ALA A 534 -23.48 10.21 11.19
C ALA A 534 -24.48 9.73 12.28
N LEU A 535 -24.54 10.43 13.43
CA LEU A 535 -25.53 10.18 14.47
C LEU A 535 -26.95 10.50 13.99
N LYS A 536 -27.14 11.64 13.32
CA LYS A 536 -28.44 12.06 12.79
C LYS A 536 -28.96 11.08 11.74
N LEU A 537 -28.12 10.62 10.82
CA LEU A 537 -28.49 9.61 9.81
C LEU A 537 -29.04 8.33 10.48
N PHE A 538 -28.36 7.82 11.52
CA PHE A 538 -28.86 6.65 12.25
C PHE A 538 -30.17 6.90 13.02
N MET A 539 -30.35 8.10 13.58
CA MET A 539 -31.60 8.50 14.22
C MET A 539 -32.75 8.59 13.20
N GLU A 540 -32.50 9.05 11.98
CA GLU A 540 -33.49 9.13 10.90
C GLU A 540 -33.84 7.76 10.29
N ILE A 541 -32.88 6.83 10.20
CA ILE A 541 -33.14 5.46 9.72
C ILE A 541 -33.99 4.66 10.73
N ASN A 542 -33.68 4.74 12.04
CA ASN A 542 -34.45 4.01 13.07
C ASN A 542 -34.37 4.69 14.45
N PRO A 543 -35.35 5.55 14.81
CA PRO A 543 -35.39 6.23 16.11
C PRO A 543 -35.45 5.26 17.31
N ASP A 544 -36.28 4.23 17.24
CA ASP A 544 -36.49 3.28 18.35
C ASP A 544 -35.19 2.54 18.72
N LEU A 545 -34.45 2.09 17.70
CA LEU A 545 -33.17 1.40 17.87
C LEU A 545 -32.04 2.36 18.27
N PHE A 546 -32.11 3.63 17.86
CA PHE A 546 -31.19 4.68 18.31
C PHE A 546 -31.37 4.95 19.82
N ASP A 547 -32.61 5.12 20.29
CA ASP A 547 -32.93 5.28 21.70
C ASP A 547 -32.60 4.02 22.52
N GLU A 548 -32.79 2.81 21.98
CA GLU A 548 -32.33 1.59 22.63
C GLU A 548 -30.79 1.56 22.73
N SER A 549 -30.07 1.89 21.66
CA SER A 549 -28.60 1.92 21.64
C SER A 549 -28.03 2.94 22.62
N MET A 550 -28.69 4.10 22.76
CA MET A 550 -28.40 5.13 23.77
C MET A 550 -28.62 4.62 25.19
N GLN A 551 -29.73 3.92 25.46
CA GLN A 551 -30.00 3.31 26.77
C GLN A 551 -29.01 2.18 27.11
N GLN A 552 -28.70 1.31 26.15
CA GLN A 552 -27.65 0.29 26.28
C GLN A 552 -26.27 0.91 26.53
N TYR A 553 -25.97 2.08 25.96
CA TYR A 553 -24.74 2.81 26.24
C TYR A 553 -24.72 3.39 27.66
N LYS A 554 -25.81 4.02 28.13
CA LYS A 554 -25.96 4.45 29.53
C LYS A 554 -25.71 3.31 30.52
N GLN A 555 -26.39 2.17 30.32
CA GLN A 555 -26.25 1.03 31.22
C GLN A 555 -24.82 0.47 31.21
N ARG A 556 -24.20 0.32 30.02
CA ARG A 556 -22.79 -0.09 29.91
C ARG A 556 -21.85 0.84 30.69
N LYS A 557 -22.04 2.15 30.66
CA LYS A 557 -21.22 3.11 31.44
C LYS A 557 -21.41 2.99 32.95
N ILE A 558 -22.65 2.83 33.40
CA ILE A 558 -22.95 2.58 34.82
C ILE A 558 -22.29 1.25 35.28
N ASP A 559 -22.39 0.19 34.48
CA ASP A 559 -21.84 -1.13 34.79
C ASP A 559 -20.30 -1.12 34.80
N GLU A 560 -19.65 -0.45 33.83
CA GLU A 560 -18.19 -0.25 33.79
C GLU A 560 -17.69 0.44 35.08
N GLN A 561 -18.41 1.44 35.56
CA GLN A 561 -18.05 2.21 36.74
C GLN A 561 -18.32 1.45 38.04
N GLN A 562 -19.44 0.71 38.15
CA GLN A 562 -19.66 -0.23 39.25
C GLN A 562 -18.57 -1.32 39.29
N GLN A 563 -18.14 -1.84 38.13
CA GLN A 563 -17.02 -2.78 38.03
C GLN A 563 -15.66 -2.13 38.39
N ALA A 564 -15.46 -0.83 38.15
CA ALA A 564 -14.29 -0.11 38.62
C ALA A 564 -14.26 0.00 40.16
N VAL A 565 -15.39 0.38 40.77
CA VAL A 565 -15.54 0.42 42.24
C VAL A 565 -15.34 -0.97 42.86
N HIS A 566 -15.97 -2.02 42.31
CA HIS A 566 -15.81 -3.38 42.83
C HIS A 566 -14.37 -3.92 42.69
N ARG A 567 -13.67 -3.59 41.59
CA ARG A 567 -12.23 -3.89 41.45
C ARG A 567 -11.39 -3.16 42.50
N TYR A 568 -11.65 -1.89 42.74
CA TYR A 568 -10.97 -1.11 43.77
C TYR A 568 -11.22 -1.68 45.18
N GLU A 569 -12.46 -2.05 45.51
CA GLU A 569 -12.78 -2.76 46.75
C GLU A 569 -12.04 -4.10 46.89
N ALA A 570 -11.90 -4.87 45.81
CA ALA A 570 -11.17 -6.13 45.81
C ALA A 570 -9.67 -5.89 46.10
N TRP A 571 -9.06 -4.85 45.52
CA TRP A 571 -7.70 -4.42 45.84
C TRP A 571 -7.55 -3.93 47.29
N GLN A 572 -8.49 -3.13 47.80
CA GLN A 572 -8.55 -2.71 49.20
C GLN A 572 -8.59 -3.92 50.17
N LYS A 573 -9.47 -4.90 49.89
CA LYS A 573 -9.60 -6.15 50.67
C LYS A 573 -8.32 -7.00 50.59
N MET A 574 -7.63 -7.01 49.44
CA MET A 574 -6.33 -7.69 49.28
C MET A 574 -5.23 -6.99 50.07
N ARG A 575 -5.14 -5.65 50.00
CA ARG A 575 -4.19 -4.81 50.76
C ARG A 575 -4.37 -5.02 52.26
N GLN A 576 -5.60 -5.01 52.77
CA GLN A 576 -5.86 -5.25 54.19
C GLN A 576 -5.40 -6.65 54.61
N LYS A 577 -5.76 -7.70 53.85
CA LYS A 577 -5.34 -9.06 54.16
C LYS A 577 -3.80 -9.25 54.11
N ALA A 578 -3.11 -8.49 53.26
CA ALA A 578 -1.65 -8.47 53.24
C ALA A 578 -1.06 -7.82 54.50
N LEU A 579 -1.61 -6.68 54.94
CA LEU A 579 -1.25 -6.01 56.19
C LEU A 579 -1.52 -6.89 57.42
N ASP A 580 -2.65 -7.58 57.47
CA ASP A 580 -3.01 -8.48 58.58
C ASP A 580 -1.97 -9.61 58.71
N ASN A 581 -1.54 -10.20 57.59
CA ASN A 581 -0.53 -11.25 57.54
C ASN A 581 0.88 -10.77 57.99
N THR A 582 1.21 -9.49 57.83
CA THR A 582 2.51 -8.92 58.24
C THR A 582 2.46 -8.24 59.62
N GLY A 583 1.36 -8.38 60.36
CA GLY A 583 1.18 -7.75 61.68
C GLY A 583 1.09 -6.22 61.61
N GLY A 584 0.49 -5.70 60.54
CA GLY A 584 0.30 -4.27 60.29
C GLY A 584 1.53 -3.56 59.72
N LYS A 585 2.63 -4.27 59.42
CA LYS A 585 3.85 -3.68 58.86
C LYS A 585 3.85 -3.76 57.33
N LEU A 586 3.97 -2.60 56.67
CA LEU A 586 4.33 -2.54 55.25
C LEU A 586 5.80 -2.99 55.06
N PRO A 587 6.19 -3.48 53.86
CA PRO A 587 7.58 -3.84 53.58
C PRO A 587 8.54 -2.67 53.79
N GLU A 588 9.76 -2.94 54.24
CA GLU A 588 10.79 -1.91 54.40
C GLU A 588 11.10 -1.27 53.04
N GLY A 589 11.08 0.06 52.98
CA GLY A 589 11.22 0.83 51.74
C GLY A 589 9.94 1.03 50.92
N TYR A 590 8.79 0.44 51.30
CA TYR A 590 7.51 0.71 50.62
C TYR A 590 6.99 2.11 50.95
N VAL A 591 6.78 2.94 49.92
CA VAL A 591 6.10 4.24 50.02
C VAL A 591 4.68 4.08 49.48
N GLU A 592 3.67 4.43 50.28
CA GLU A 592 2.28 4.36 49.85
C GLU A 592 1.94 5.56 48.92
N ILE A 593 1.72 5.27 47.65
CA ILE A 593 1.26 6.24 46.65
C ILE A 593 -0.26 6.38 46.80
N PRO A 594 -0.81 7.59 47.04
CA PRO A 594 -2.26 7.80 47.11
C PRO A 594 -2.90 7.68 45.72
N TYR A 595 -3.44 6.51 45.40
CA TYR A 595 -4.27 6.35 44.21
C TYR A 595 -5.61 7.08 44.39
N PRO A 596 -6.07 7.85 43.38
CA PRO A 596 -7.40 8.47 43.45
C PRO A 596 -8.48 7.40 43.58
N LEU A 597 -9.53 7.72 44.35
CA LEU A 597 -10.71 6.87 44.45
C LEU A 597 -11.38 6.76 43.07
N PRO A 598 -11.91 5.58 42.68
CA PRO A 598 -12.78 5.49 41.52
C PRO A 598 -13.98 6.41 41.75
N PRO A 599 -14.40 7.22 40.78
CA PRO A 599 -15.57 8.08 40.93
C PRO A 599 -16.81 7.22 41.23
N PRO A 600 -17.67 7.61 42.18
CA PRO A 600 -18.91 6.87 42.45
C PRO A 600 -19.78 6.87 41.19
N PRO A 601 -20.52 5.77 40.90
CA PRO A 601 -21.40 5.73 39.73
C PRO A 601 -22.42 6.89 39.81
N PRO A 602 -22.59 7.68 38.73
CA PRO A 602 -23.58 8.75 38.69
C PRO A 602 -25.00 8.19 38.86
N SER A 603 -25.93 9.02 39.31
CA SER A 603 -27.34 8.65 39.22
C SER A 603 -27.79 8.60 37.75
N ALA A 604 -28.92 7.96 37.47
CA ALA A 604 -29.48 7.94 36.11
C ALA A 604 -29.89 9.33 35.61
N GLU A 605 -30.04 10.30 36.52
CA GLU A 605 -30.40 11.70 36.28
C GLU A 605 -29.17 12.56 35.95
N ASP A 606 -27.98 12.25 36.49
CA ASP A 606 -26.73 13.00 36.23
C ASP A 606 -26.12 12.73 34.83
N ILE A 607 -26.65 11.77 34.07
CA ILE A 607 -26.14 11.41 32.73
C ILE A 607 -26.95 12.17 31.67
N ASP A 608 -26.59 13.44 31.46
CA ASP A 608 -27.20 14.33 30.47
C ASP A 608 -27.00 13.80 29.04
N ILE A 609 -28.08 13.22 28.52
CA ILE A 609 -28.17 12.59 27.20
C ILE A 609 -29.42 13.07 26.43
N LEU A 610 -30.43 13.55 27.17
CA LEU A 610 -31.60 14.23 26.61
C LEU A 610 -31.17 15.41 25.72
N ASP A 611 -30.13 16.11 26.18
CA ASP A 611 -29.40 17.16 25.48
C ASP A 611 -28.99 16.76 24.05
N LEU A 612 -28.25 15.65 23.85
CA LEU A 612 -27.80 15.26 22.50
C LEU A 612 -28.96 14.89 21.56
N SER A 613 -29.99 14.21 22.06
CA SER A 613 -31.19 13.93 21.24
C SER A 613 -31.95 15.21 20.88
N MET A 614 -31.93 16.23 21.74
CA MET A 614 -32.48 17.56 21.43
C MET A 614 -31.59 18.34 20.45
N GLU A 615 -30.26 18.30 20.59
CA GLU A 615 -29.29 18.89 19.65
C GLU A 615 -29.47 18.30 18.23
N LEU A 616 -29.54 16.98 18.10
CA LEU A 616 -29.69 16.28 16.81
C LEU A 616 -31.03 16.57 16.12
N ASN A 617 -32.10 16.78 16.88
CA ASN A 617 -33.40 17.20 16.35
C ASN A 617 -33.49 18.71 16.06
N ALA A 618 -32.60 19.53 16.62
CA ALA A 618 -32.56 20.98 16.38
C ALA A 618 -31.66 21.37 15.19
N ALA A 619 -30.63 20.59 14.88
CA ALA A 619 -29.75 20.82 13.73
C ALA A 619 -30.43 20.42 12.41
N SER A 620 -30.41 21.30 11.39
CA SER A 620 -30.74 20.90 10.02
C SER A 620 -29.55 20.20 9.34
N ILE A 621 -29.77 19.54 8.21
CA ILE A 621 -28.68 18.92 7.43
C ILE A 621 -27.91 20.01 6.65
N ASP A 622 -28.61 20.97 6.06
CA ASP A 622 -28.03 22.04 5.23
C ASP A 622 -27.07 22.96 6.02
N ASP A 623 -27.36 23.23 7.30
CA ASP A 623 -26.52 24.07 8.18
C ASP A 623 -25.09 23.51 8.40
N VAL A 624 -24.86 22.21 8.15
CA VAL A 624 -23.55 21.56 8.30
C VAL A 624 -22.81 21.45 6.96
N ILE A 625 -23.53 21.44 5.84
CA ILE A 625 -22.96 21.32 4.49
C ILE A 625 -22.28 22.61 4.05
N GLY A 626 -22.71 23.77 4.56
CA GLY A 626 -22.25 25.10 4.12
C GLY A 626 -20.75 25.41 4.25
N ASP A 627 -20.00 24.65 5.07
CA ASP A 627 -18.55 24.82 5.29
C ASP A 627 -17.67 23.90 4.41
N LEU A 628 -18.26 23.02 3.59
CA LEU A 628 -17.52 22.09 2.71
C LEU A 628 -17.86 22.35 1.23
N ASP A 629 -16.82 22.40 0.38
CA ASP A 629 -16.99 22.44 -1.07
C ASP A 629 -16.94 21.03 -1.70
N GLU A 630 -17.19 20.95 -3.01
CA GLU A 630 -17.27 19.70 -3.80
C GLU A 630 -15.94 18.90 -3.80
N HIS A 631 -14.86 19.43 -3.23
CA HIS A 631 -13.56 18.78 -3.10
C HIS A 631 -13.06 18.69 -1.63
N GLY A 632 -13.88 19.09 -0.65
CA GLY A 632 -13.63 18.90 0.77
C GLY A 632 -12.56 19.79 1.39
N ILE A 633 -12.33 21.01 0.88
CA ILE A 633 -11.27 21.92 1.39
C ILE A 633 -11.87 23.18 2.02
N GLU A 634 -11.39 23.52 3.23
CA GLU A 634 -11.85 24.68 4.01
C GLU A 634 -11.63 26.02 3.27
N ARG A 635 -12.69 26.84 3.21
CA ARG A 635 -12.58 28.25 2.82
C ARG A 635 -11.89 29.03 3.93
N VAL A 636 -10.59 29.30 3.76
CA VAL A 636 -9.79 30.16 4.66
C VAL A 636 -10.54 31.47 4.97
N PRO A 637 -10.84 31.77 6.25
CA PRO A 637 -11.53 33.00 6.62
C PRO A 637 -10.72 34.24 6.24
N MET A 638 -11.32 35.10 5.41
CA MET A 638 -10.75 36.42 5.10
C MET A 638 -10.75 37.29 6.36
N ALA A 639 -9.60 37.92 6.66
CA ALA A 639 -9.48 38.81 7.81
C ALA A 639 -10.38 40.06 7.64
N ASP A 640 -11.08 40.43 8.71
CA ASP A 640 -12.09 41.50 8.74
C ASP A 640 -11.49 42.88 8.37
N PRO A 641 -11.96 43.54 7.29
CA PRO A 641 -11.32 44.74 6.76
C PRO A 641 -11.75 46.04 7.48
N GLY A 642 -11.17 46.25 8.67
CA GLY A 642 -10.61 47.56 9.03
C GLY A 642 -11.24 48.33 10.20
N LEU A 643 -10.39 49.14 10.84
CA LEU A 643 -10.76 50.41 11.46
C LEU A 643 -9.50 51.27 11.64
N ASP A 644 -9.32 52.27 10.77
CA ASP A 644 -8.23 53.23 10.85
C ASP A 644 -8.39 54.18 12.05
N GLN A 645 -7.35 54.29 12.88
CA GLN A 645 -7.26 55.34 13.90
C GLN A 645 -5.80 55.80 14.06
N ALA A 646 -5.47 56.92 13.41
CA ALA A 646 -4.11 57.50 13.44
C ALA A 646 -3.89 58.42 14.65
N TYR A 647 -2.65 58.49 15.16
CA TYR A 647 -1.98 59.62 15.87
C TYR A 647 -0.61 59.16 16.42
N PRO A 648 0.38 60.04 16.66
CA PRO A 648 1.12 60.82 15.65
C PRO A 648 2.64 60.50 15.65
N ASP A 649 3.37 61.08 14.69
CA ASP A 649 4.82 60.96 14.54
C ASP A 649 5.60 61.84 15.54
N VAL A 650 6.68 61.30 16.14
CA VAL A 650 7.63 62.01 17.03
C VAL A 650 9.04 61.40 16.86
N GLY A 651 10.03 62.25 16.56
CA GLY A 651 11.37 61.82 16.14
C GLY A 651 12.39 61.50 17.24
N THR A 652 13.64 61.36 16.80
CA THR A 652 14.85 61.03 17.58
C THR A 652 15.20 62.15 18.61
N ASP A 653 15.95 61.94 19.70
CA ASP A 653 17.29 61.33 19.78
C ASP A 653 17.76 60.92 21.21
N LEU A 654 18.73 60.00 21.24
CA LEU A 654 19.89 59.84 22.14
C LEU A 654 19.80 59.80 23.71
N THR A 655 20.38 58.70 24.22
CA THR A 655 21.32 58.56 25.37
C THR A 655 20.87 58.33 26.84
N ALA A 656 21.34 57.19 27.35
CA ALA A 656 21.90 56.91 28.69
C ALA A 656 21.03 56.98 29.97
N SER A 657 20.77 55.80 30.57
CA SER A 657 20.52 55.64 32.02
C SER A 657 20.74 54.20 32.53
N SER A 658 20.78 54.07 33.86
CA SER A 658 20.61 52.87 34.70
C SER A 658 19.66 53.29 35.85
N PRO A 659 18.94 52.41 36.59
CA PRO A 659 19.37 51.07 37.03
C PRO A 659 18.23 50.00 37.11
N ASN A 660 18.42 48.97 37.96
CA ASN A 660 17.52 47.85 38.29
C ASN A 660 16.03 48.19 38.52
N GLN A 661 15.10 47.35 38.00
CA GLN A 661 14.16 46.54 38.82
C GLN A 661 13.36 45.49 38.01
N SER A 662 12.88 44.46 38.73
CA SER A 662 12.05 43.26 38.43
C SER A 662 11.23 43.11 37.12
N PRO A 663 11.03 41.86 36.61
CA PRO A 663 10.33 41.55 35.35
C PRO A 663 8.80 41.34 35.45
N HIS A 664 8.13 41.23 34.30
CA HIS A 664 6.74 40.74 34.14
C HIS A 664 6.67 39.46 33.29
N VAL A 665 5.57 38.71 33.41
CA VAL A 665 5.52 37.27 33.07
C VAL A 665 4.24 36.86 32.31
N ARG A 666 4.39 35.92 31.36
CA ARG A 666 3.32 35.19 30.62
C ARG A 666 2.50 36.05 29.64
N ARG A 667 1.80 35.48 28.66
CA ARG A 667 1.28 34.09 28.52
C ARG A 667 1.97 33.27 27.41
N LYS A 668 2.28 32.01 27.73
CA LYS A 668 2.42 30.94 26.72
C LYS A 668 1.04 30.31 26.53
N SER A 669 0.77 29.78 25.34
CA SER A 669 -0.41 28.93 25.09
C SER A 669 -0.39 27.69 26.00
N VAL A 670 -1.57 27.25 26.41
CA VAL A 670 -1.78 26.02 27.18
C VAL A 670 -2.46 25.03 26.27
N LEU A 671 -1.76 23.95 25.90
CA LEU A 671 -2.41 22.75 25.38
C LEU A 671 -3.18 22.08 26.52
N PRO A 672 -4.40 21.57 26.30
CA PRO A 672 -5.06 20.70 27.27
C PRO A 672 -4.30 19.37 27.31
N VAL A 673 -3.46 19.19 28.33
CA VAL A 673 -2.79 17.92 28.61
C VAL A 673 -3.61 17.19 29.67
N ASP A 674 -3.95 15.93 29.40
CA ASP A 674 -4.59 15.03 30.37
C ASP A 674 -3.76 15.00 31.68
N PRO A 675 -4.38 15.25 32.85
CA PRO A 675 -3.71 15.14 34.14
C PRO A 675 -2.98 13.81 34.35
N SER A 676 -3.49 12.72 33.77
CA SER A 676 -2.89 11.39 33.78
C SER A 676 -1.54 11.37 33.05
N VAL A 677 -1.48 11.98 31.86
CA VAL A 677 -0.25 12.08 31.05
C VAL A 677 0.80 12.95 31.75
N LEU A 678 0.40 14.02 32.43
CA LEU A 678 1.31 14.82 33.25
C LEU A 678 1.85 14.06 34.47
N HIS A 679 1.03 13.25 35.12
CA HIS A 679 1.45 12.39 36.22
C HIS A 679 2.46 11.33 35.76
N ASP A 680 2.19 10.64 34.65
CA ASP A 680 3.05 9.57 34.16
C ASP A 680 4.37 10.11 33.59
N LEU A 681 4.36 11.29 32.96
CA LEU A 681 5.60 12.01 32.59
C LEU A 681 6.43 12.45 33.80
N GLN A 682 5.81 12.71 34.96
CA GLN A 682 6.53 13.00 36.21
C GLN A 682 7.04 11.73 36.91
N ALA A 683 6.40 10.58 36.70
CA ALA A 683 6.84 9.29 37.23
C ALA A 683 7.98 8.64 36.41
N HIS A 684 8.15 9.02 35.14
CA HIS A 684 9.08 8.39 34.21
C HIS A 684 10.56 8.80 34.43
N ARG A 685 11.32 8.01 35.18
CA ARG A 685 12.80 8.11 35.20
C ARG A 685 13.43 7.56 33.93
N SER A 686 14.49 8.21 33.43
CA SER A 686 15.34 7.64 32.38
C SER A 686 16.13 6.43 32.90
N LEU A 687 16.46 5.50 32.00
CA LEU A 687 17.30 4.34 32.28
C LEU A 687 18.79 4.71 32.48
N ASP A 688 19.19 5.92 32.11
CA ASP A 688 20.58 6.40 32.16
C ASP A 688 21.00 7.07 33.50
N GLU A 689 20.10 7.19 34.49
CA GLU A 689 20.47 7.75 35.79
C GLU A 689 21.36 6.78 36.61
N PRO A 690 22.60 7.16 36.97
CA PRO A 690 23.46 6.31 37.80
C PRO A 690 22.92 6.26 39.24
N ARG A 691 22.74 5.04 39.76
CA ARG A 691 22.33 4.81 41.15
C ARG A 691 23.44 5.20 42.14
N ASN A 692 23.46 6.45 42.57
CA ASN A 692 24.16 6.84 43.80
C ASN A 692 23.47 6.18 45.00
N GLY A 693 23.97 5.03 45.42
CA GLY A 693 23.50 4.31 46.60
C GLY A 693 24.08 4.90 47.89
N SER A 694 23.22 5.13 48.87
CA SER A 694 23.62 5.47 50.24
C SER A 694 22.70 4.88 51.30
N HIS A 695 22.31 3.61 51.13
CA HIS A 695 22.53 2.57 52.14
C HIS A 695 22.29 1.17 51.57
#